data_AF-A0A024TMS9-F1
#
_entry.id   AF-A0A024TMS9-F1
#
_cell.length_a   1.000
_cell.length_b   1.000
_cell.length_c   1.000
_cell.angle_alpha   90.00
_cell.angle_beta   90.00
_cell.angle_gamma   90.00
#
_symmetry.space_group_name_H-M   'P 1'
#
loop_
_entity.id
_entity.type
_entity.pdbx_description
1 polymer ?
#
loop_
_entity_poly.entity_id
_entity_poly.type
_entity_poly.pdbx_seq_one_letter_code
_entity_poly.pdbx_strand_id
1 'polypeptide(L)'
;MLGRWSGVLGRRSIHSSLKLQVVPKPMGSSIPSSHQAAPRRVVSLLPSATEHFAALVSAAARLGHTTLPELVGRSHECDFPPSYASIPVLTKPRTTFTSCEDTHNQVLNLLQSDGSLYEIDADLLTQLAPDLILVQDVCNVCSIDRPSVSCAMASNATTEILLINSRTLTNALEDSVRLLGKALHLDDAAEAVVAFNRARQTSLTKAPSSARRPIVYIIEWMEPLFLAKGWADEMVALVGGKSPVSTGRIADPSVLEPPDLIVVALCGLDRATSAKELRSKPFPSWWRASPAVKAGHVYVVDGNQMFNRPTNRLLDAMEWLGVVVANPAAYDSIEGFPVEAFDSLDAGAPPEMSAIEAAIFAAHAAACAANEARYNDPATGYGVFTAKYLMDRQACCGNRCRHCPYGHANVPLEQLHLIKTKNTLTSSVFLRAPKPSATGCLGYRNPKPVHGELRDAVVVFWSGGKDSLLALVDTIEALNSAREDIVLLTTFNPNEEVVPVQNIDTRTVVAQANAMNLPLFLVAIPTGSNYKELVDDALREIPRVRMPHIRQIKALVVGDLHLQDVHDWRVAAFPEYEIRSPLWRRDMHSDLLPRLGTLCDKYNATVRYSAVDRDRMPPSIQEGDTYDPTLVPATVDVMGENGEFHTVVHFG
;
A
#
# COMPACT_ATOMS: atom_id res chain seq x y z
N MET A 1 -13.62 -46.55 46.60
CA MET A 1 -14.31 -45.57 45.72
C MET A 1 -14.15 -44.20 46.35
N LEU A 2 -13.84 -43.19 45.53
CA LEU A 2 -13.51 -41.80 45.89
C LEU A 2 -12.06 -41.58 46.37
N GLY A 3 -11.22 -41.16 45.43
CA GLY A 3 -9.93 -40.53 45.68
C GLY A 3 -9.70 -39.48 44.59
N ARG A 4 -9.87 -38.20 44.94
CA ARG A 4 -9.61 -37.03 44.10
C ARG A 4 -8.16 -37.03 43.62
N TRP A 5 -7.95 -36.83 42.31
CA TRP A 5 -6.68 -36.40 41.75
C TRP A 5 -6.87 -35.03 41.10
N SER A 6 -6.55 -33.99 41.86
CA SER A 6 -6.26 -32.66 41.35
C SER A 6 -4.85 -32.68 40.75
N GLY A 7 -4.76 -32.84 39.43
CA GLY A 7 -3.51 -32.73 38.67
C GLY A 7 -3.25 -31.28 38.28
N VAL A 8 -2.27 -30.68 38.93
CA VAL A 8 -1.71 -29.36 38.62
C VAL A 8 -1.18 -29.37 37.18
N LEU A 9 -1.80 -28.57 36.29
CA LEU A 9 -1.28 -28.28 34.95
C LEU A 9 -0.03 -27.41 35.11
N GLY A 10 1.14 -28.06 35.11
CA GLY A 10 2.43 -27.38 35.05
C GLY A 10 2.57 -26.62 33.73
N ARG A 11 2.94 -25.33 33.83
CA ARG A 11 3.27 -24.45 32.71
C ARG A 11 4.42 -25.07 31.90
N ARG A 12 4.27 -25.12 30.57
CA ARG A 12 5.30 -25.65 29.65
C ARG A 12 6.11 -24.47 29.10
N SER A 13 7.43 -24.50 29.30
CA SER A 13 8.39 -23.48 28.85
C SER A 13 8.87 -23.74 27.42
N ILE A 14 9.00 -22.68 26.63
CA ILE A 14 9.41 -22.72 25.21
C ILE A 14 10.92 -22.92 25.06
N HIS A 15 11.71 -22.69 26.11
CA HIS A 15 13.16 -22.89 26.08
C HIS A 15 13.55 -24.31 26.49
N SER A 16 13.13 -25.32 25.73
CA SER A 16 13.73 -26.65 25.85
C SER A 16 15.12 -26.66 25.18
N SER A 17 16.14 -26.66 26.02
CA SER A 17 17.54 -26.73 25.61
C SER A 17 17.78 -28.06 24.87
N LEU A 18 18.45 -28.01 23.71
CA LEU A 18 18.87 -29.19 22.96
C LEU A 18 19.69 -30.15 23.84
N LYS A 19 19.12 -31.31 24.16
CA LYS A 19 19.82 -32.48 24.72
C LYS A 19 19.46 -33.76 23.95
N LEU A 20 20.02 -33.85 22.74
CA LEU A 20 20.46 -35.07 22.05
C LEU A 20 21.31 -36.01 22.94
N GLN A 21 20.78 -37.12 23.49
CA GLN A 21 21.61 -38.23 23.98
C GLN A 21 22.26 -38.96 22.80
N VAL A 22 23.60 -39.03 22.77
CA VAL A 22 24.39 -39.68 21.72
C VAL A 22 24.86 -41.06 22.20
N VAL A 23 24.75 -42.07 21.34
CA VAL A 23 25.40 -43.39 21.47
C VAL A 23 26.69 -43.38 20.65
N PRO A 24 27.87 -43.70 21.20
CA PRO A 24 29.13 -43.57 20.48
C PRO A 24 29.45 -44.84 19.64
N LYS A 25 30.03 -44.63 18.45
CA LYS A 25 30.77 -45.67 17.70
C LYS A 25 32.18 -45.16 17.35
N PRO A 26 33.19 -46.04 17.22
CA PRO A 26 34.58 -45.69 17.42
C PRO A 26 35.26 -45.09 16.19
N MET A 27 36.27 -44.25 16.46
CA MET A 27 37.13 -43.56 15.50
C MET A 27 37.97 -44.51 14.64
N GLY A 28 37.91 -44.30 13.33
CA GLY A 28 38.94 -44.70 12.38
C GLY A 28 39.80 -43.49 12.04
N SER A 29 41.12 -43.64 12.16
CA SER A 29 42.14 -42.62 11.93
C SER A 29 42.44 -42.41 10.45
N SER A 30 42.45 -41.16 9.97
CA SER A 30 43.22 -40.76 8.78
C SER A 30 43.60 -39.27 8.82
N ILE A 31 44.92 -39.05 8.97
CA ILE A 31 45.86 -38.02 8.49
C ILE A 31 45.28 -36.67 7.97
N PRO A 32 45.79 -35.50 8.43
CA PRO A 32 45.27 -34.18 8.04
C PRO A 32 45.87 -33.68 6.72
N SER A 33 45.02 -33.38 5.73
CA SER A 33 45.39 -32.53 4.60
C SER A 33 45.08 -31.06 4.92
N SER A 34 46.15 -30.30 5.13
CA SER A 34 46.14 -28.88 5.46
C SER A 34 45.86 -28.03 4.23
N HIS A 35 44.58 -27.78 3.96
CA HIS A 35 44.07 -26.53 3.39
C HIS A 35 42.65 -26.38 3.92
N GLN A 36 42.49 -25.94 5.17
CA GLN A 36 41.18 -25.56 5.69
C GLN A 36 40.69 -24.38 4.86
N ALA A 37 39.72 -24.64 3.98
CA ALA A 37 39.01 -23.58 3.27
C ALA A 37 38.45 -22.61 4.31
N ALA A 38 38.63 -21.31 4.08
CA ALA A 38 38.09 -20.28 4.95
C ALA A 38 36.56 -20.46 5.09
N PRO A 39 35.98 -20.15 6.25
CA PRO A 39 34.54 -20.26 6.46
C PRO A 39 33.79 -19.39 5.45
N ARG A 40 32.74 -19.93 4.82
CA ARG A 40 31.88 -19.19 3.88
C ARG A 40 31.27 -17.98 4.59
N ARG A 41 31.40 -16.80 3.98
CA ARG A 41 30.86 -15.53 4.48
C ARG A 41 29.47 -15.31 3.91
N VAL A 42 28.47 -15.22 4.78
CA VAL A 42 27.05 -15.17 4.40
C VAL A 42 26.46 -13.83 4.78
N VAL A 43 25.74 -13.21 3.85
CA VAL A 43 24.84 -12.08 4.11
C VAL A 43 23.41 -12.57 4.00
N SER A 44 22.56 -12.25 4.97
CA SER A 44 21.15 -12.63 4.94
C SER A 44 20.25 -11.42 4.94
N LEU A 45 19.55 -11.18 3.84
CA LEU A 45 18.64 -10.05 3.66
C LEU A 45 17.17 -10.45 3.88
N LEU A 46 16.94 -11.55 4.59
CA LEU A 46 15.64 -12.14 4.85
C LEU A 46 15.61 -12.78 6.25
N PRO A 47 14.67 -12.39 7.15
CA PRO A 47 14.63 -12.91 8.52
C PRO A 47 14.57 -14.43 8.59
N SER A 48 13.70 -15.07 7.79
CA SER A 48 13.57 -16.53 7.79
C SER A 48 14.85 -17.26 7.35
N ALA A 49 15.60 -16.68 6.41
CA ALA A 49 16.89 -17.24 6.00
C ALA A 49 17.95 -17.14 7.11
N THR A 50 17.94 -16.06 7.89
CA THR A 50 18.83 -15.91 9.06
C THR A 50 18.53 -16.97 10.13
N GLU A 51 17.26 -17.27 10.37
CA GLU A 51 16.87 -18.30 11.34
C GLU A 51 17.21 -19.72 10.85
N HIS A 52 17.00 -20.02 9.57
CA HIS A 52 17.44 -21.27 8.96
C HIS A 52 18.96 -21.45 9.04
N PHE A 53 19.71 -20.37 8.75
CA PHE A 53 21.17 -20.33 8.90
C PHE A 53 21.58 -20.66 10.35
N ALA A 54 20.96 -19.99 11.33
CA ALA A 54 21.24 -20.23 12.75
C ALA A 54 20.96 -21.69 13.16
N ALA A 55 19.85 -22.27 12.70
CA ALA A 55 19.49 -23.65 12.98
C ALA A 55 20.52 -24.63 12.42
N LEU A 56 20.94 -24.42 11.16
CA LEU A 56 21.95 -25.24 10.49
C LEU A 56 23.31 -25.14 11.17
N VAL A 57 23.81 -23.93 11.45
CA VAL A 57 25.10 -23.73 12.13
C VAL A 57 25.08 -24.35 13.53
N SER A 58 23.96 -24.22 14.26
CA SER A 58 23.81 -24.84 15.57
C SER A 58 23.81 -26.37 15.49
N ALA A 59 23.16 -26.96 14.49
CA ALA A 59 23.16 -28.40 14.27
C ALA A 59 24.54 -28.91 13.84
N ALA A 60 25.20 -28.25 12.89
CA ALA A 60 26.54 -28.57 12.43
C ALA A 60 27.57 -28.54 13.57
N ALA A 61 27.51 -27.51 14.43
CA ALA A 61 28.37 -27.41 15.61
C ALA A 61 28.19 -28.61 16.57
N ARG A 62 26.95 -29.10 16.75
CA ARG A 62 26.67 -30.29 17.59
C ARG A 62 27.13 -31.59 16.93
N LEU A 63 27.14 -31.65 15.61
CA LEU A 63 27.66 -32.77 14.84
C LEU A 63 29.20 -32.77 14.75
N GLY A 64 29.86 -31.73 15.29
CA GLY A 64 31.32 -31.66 15.39
C GLY A 64 32.01 -31.05 14.18
N HIS A 65 31.28 -30.29 13.34
CA HIS A 65 31.88 -29.53 12.24
C HIS A 65 32.88 -28.51 12.81
N THR A 66 34.10 -28.50 12.29
CA THR A 66 35.21 -27.65 12.77
C THR A 66 35.30 -26.31 12.03
N THR A 67 34.75 -26.23 10.82
CA THR A 67 34.62 -25.00 10.04
C THR A 67 33.14 -24.72 9.84
N LEU A 68 32.64 -23.61 10.39
CA LEU A 68 31.25 -23.20 10.27
C LEU A 68 31.17 -21.92 9.42
N PRO A 69 30.15 -21.76 8.57
CA PRO A 69 29.95 -20.51 7.85
C PRO A 69 29.65 -19.37 8.84
N GLU A 70 29.99 -18.15 8.45
CA GLU A 70 29.85 -16.95 9.27
C GLU A 70 28.82 -16.00 8.68
N LEU A 71 27.89 -15.51 9.52
CA LEU A 71 26.98 -14.44 9.13
C LEU A 71 27.70 -13.09 9.29
N VAL A 72 27.97 -12.40 8.19
CA VAL A 72 28.78 -11.18 8.16
C VAL A 72 27.95 -9.91 7.94
N GLY A 73 26.71 -10.05 7.48
CA GLY A 73 25.75 -8.94 7.34
C GLY A 73 24.31 -9.44 7.32
N ARG A 74 23.38 -8.57 7.73
CA ARG A 74 21.96 -8.92 7.88
C ARG A 74 21.01 -7.79 7.44
N SER A 75 19.74 -8.08 7.20
CA SER A 75 18.71 -7.02 7.08
C SER A 75 18.37 -6.43 8.45
N HIS A 76 17.69 -5.27 8.46
CA HIS A 76 17.21 -4.64 9.69
C HIS A 76 16.18 -5.50 10.44
N GLU A 77 15.43 -6.35 9.74
CA GLU A 77 14.41 -7.24 10.33
C GLU A 77 14.97 -8.60 10.78
N CYS A 78 16.22 -8.92 10.45
CA CYS A 78 16.89 -10.15 10.90
C CYS A 78 17.30 -10.05 12.38
N ASP A 79 16.34 -10.09 13.28
CA ASP A 79 16.50 -9.84 14.72
C ASP A 79 16.59 -11.12 15.59
N PHE A 80 16.50 -12.30 14.97
CA PHE A 80 16.54 -13.58 15.66
C PHE A 80 17.56 -14.56 15.01
N PRO A 81 18.32 -15.33 15.82
CA PRO A 81 18.41 -15.28 17.27
C PRO A 81 19.09 -13.98 17.78
N PRO A 82 18.86 -13.58 19.05
CA PRO A 82 19.45 -12.36 19.62
C PRO A 82 20.98 -12.30 19.55
N SER A 83 21.65 -13.46 19.44
CA SER A 83 23.09 -13.54 19.23
C SER A 83 23.59 -12.89 17.94
N TYR A 84 22.71 -12.60 16.97
CA TYR A 84 23.06 -11.90 15.74
C TYR A 84 22.78 -10.40 15.77
N ALA A 85 22.32 -9.84 16.90
CA ALA A 85 22.07 -8.41 17.03
C ALA A 85 23.29 -7.54 16.69
N SER A 86 24.51 -8.03 16.98
CA SER A 86 25.78 -7.34 16.71
C SER A 86 26.26 -7.44 15.26
N ILE A 87 25.62 -8.26 14.42
CA ILE A 87 25.99 -8.38 13.00
C ILE A 87 25.56 -7.10 12.25
N PRO A 88 26.42 -6.54 11.38
CA PRO A 88 26.12 -5.31 10.63
C PRO A 88 24.80 -5.36 9.87
N VAL A 89 24.02 -4.29 9.96
CA VAL A 89 22.74 -4.13 9.25
C VAL A 89 22.99 -3.45 7.91
N LEU A 90 22.54 -4.08 6.83
CA LEU A 90 22.78 -3.64 5.44
C LEU A 90 21.58 -2.96 4.78
N THR A 91 20.42 -2.96 5.44
CA THR A 91 19.19 -2.43 4.84
C THR A 91 18.46 -1.52 5.80
N LYS A 92 17.69 -0.60 5.25
CA LYS A 92 16.80 0.29 6.00
C LYS A 92 15.45 0.38 5.28
N PRO A 93 14.32 0.40 5.99
CA PRO A 93 13.02 0.59 5.37
C PRO A 93 12.90 2.03 4.86
N ARG A 94 12.29 2.21 3.68
CA ARG A 94 11.88 3.53 3.16
C ARG A 94 10.51 3.96 3.67
N THR A 95 9.79 3.06 4.34
CA THR A 95 8.51 3.33 4.99
C THR A 95 8.70 3.58 6.49
N THR A 96 7.74 4.28 7.10
CA THR A 96 7.64 4.45 8.55
C THR A 96 6.28 3.94 9.02
N PHE A 97 6.27 3.03 9.98
CA PHE A 97 5.02 2.51 10.52
C PHE A 97 4.30 3.57 11.37
N THR A 98 3.08 3.91 10.95
CA THR A 98 2.18 4.87 11.61
C THR A 98 0.81 4.22 11.89
N SER A 99 0.25 3.55 10.89
CA SER A 99 -0.92 2.66 10.93
C SER A 99 -0.87 1.68 9.76
N CYS A 100 -1.64 0.60 9.80
CA CYS A 100 -1.72 -0.37 8.70
C CYS A 100 -2.14 0.29 7.38
N GLU A 101 -3.12 1.19 7.41
CA GLU A 101 -3.58 1.93 6.23
C GLU A 101 -2.48 2.80 5.64
N ASP A 102 -1.88 3.66 6.46
CA ASP A 102 -0.88 4.61 5.98
C ASP A 102 0.40 3.90 5.51
N THR A 103 0.84 2.87 6.23
CA THR A 103 1.99 2.05 5.78
C THR A 103 1.67 1.30 4.49
N HIS A 104 0.43 0.82 4.31
CA HIS A 104 0.01 0.23 3.03
C HIS A 104 0.10 1.25 1.88
N ASN A 105 -0.35 2.49 2.11
CA ASN A 105 -0.26 3.56 1.11
C ASN A 105 1.19 3.93 0.81
N GLN A 106 2.06 4.05 1.83
CA GLN A 106 3.49 4.27 1.64
C GLN A 106 4.14 3.18 0.79
N VAL A 107 3.81 1.90 1.05
CA VAL A 107 4.30 0.76 0.26
C VAL A 107 3.83 0.85 -1.19
N LEU A 108 2.55 1.15 -1.43
CA LEU A 108 2.01 1.29 -2.78
C LEU A 108 2.69 2.44 -3.55
N ASN A 109 2.93 3.57 -2.89
CA ASN A 109 3.59 4.73 -3.48
C ASN A 109 5.02 4.39 -3.94
N LEU A 110 5.80 3.75 -3.06
CA LEU A 110 7.19 3.36 -3.36
C LEU A 110 7.28 2.31 -4.47
N LEU A 111 6.33 1.37 -4.53
CA LEU A 111 6.27 0.38 -5.61
C LEU A 111 5.90 1.01 -6.97
N GLN A 112 5.24 2.17 -6.98
CA GLN A 112 4.87 2.89 -8.20
C GLN A 112 5.95 3.87 -8.67
N SER A 113 6.76 4.43 -7.76
CA SER A 113 7.69 5.52 -8.08
C SER A 113 9.12 5.08 -8.43
N ASP A 114 9.70 4.02 -7.83
CA ASP A 114 11.13 3.69 -8.08
C ASP A 114 11.63 2.29 -7.63
N GLY A 115 10.75 1.30 -7.52
CA GLY A 115 11.16 -0.11 -7.62
C GLY A 115 11.81 -0.80 -6.41
N SER A 116 11.95 -0.18 -5.23
CA SER A 116 12.31 -0.92 -4.00
C SER A 116 11.82 -0.26 -2.70
N LEU A 117 11.33 -1.09 -1.78
CA LEU A 117 10.85 -0.66 -0.44
C LEU A 117 11.97 -0.45 0.58
N TYR A 118 13.19 -0.86 0.21
CA TYR A 118 14.32 -0.91 1.11
C TYR A 118 15.53 -0.24 0.48
N GLU A 119 16.28 0.51 1.27
CA GLU A 119 17.62 0.95 0.92
C GLU A 119 18.62 -0.17 1.23
N ILE A 120 19.64 -0.34 0.39
CA ILE A 120 20.77 -1.24 0.64
C ILE A 120 22.08 -0.45 0.68
N ASP A 121 22.88 -0.70 1.70
CA ASP A 121 24.23 -0.14 1.82
C ASP A 121 25.20 -0.95 0.92
N ALA A 122 25.30 -0.53 -0.34
CA ALA A 122 26.12 -1.20 -1.35
C ALA A 122 27.62 -1.14 -1.02
N ASP A 123 28.07 -0.07 -0.38
CA ASP A 123 29.47 0.11 0.03
C ASP A 123 29.84 -0.87 1.13
N LEU A 124 29.00 -0.98 2.17
CA LEU A 124 29.19 -1.94 3.24
C LEU A 124 29.05 -3.38 2.71
N LEU A 125 28.09 -3.65 1.82
CA LEU A 125 27.94 -4.97 1.21
C LEU A 125 29.21 -5.38 0.45
N THR A 126 29.81 -4.46 -0.30
CA THR A 126 31.07 -4.68 -1.02
C THR A 126 32.24 -4.91 -0.06
N GLN A 127 32.34 -4.11 1.01
CA GLN A 127 33.37 -4.26 2.04
C GLN A 127 33.28 -5.59 2.79
N LEU A 128 32.07 -6.09 3.02
CA LEU A 128 31.85 -7.37 3.68
C LEU A 128 32.27 -8.58 2.83
N ALA A 129 32.43 -8.41 1.51
CA ALA A 129 32.85 -9.45 0.57
C ALA A 129 32.17 -10.81 0.83
N PRO A 130 30.82 -10.89 0.71
CA PRO A 130 30.09 -12.14 0.94
C PRO A 130 30.36 -13.17 -0.17
N ASP A 131 30.44 -14.44 0.21
CA ASP A 131 30.44 -15.57 -0.72
C ASP A 131 29.01 -15.96 -1.13
N LEU A 132 28.03 -15.71 -0.24
CA LEU A 132 26.63 -16.08 -0.41
C LEU A 132 25.70 -15.00 0.15
N ILE A 133 24.71 -14.57 -0.64
CA ILE A 133 23.64 -13.66 -0.22
C ILE A 133 22.30 -14.40 -0.24
N LEU A 134 21.58 -14.37 0.88
CA LEU A 134 20.26 -15.00 1.03
C LEU A 134 19.15 -13.95 0.88
N VAL A 135 18.22 -14.19 -0.06
CA VAL A 135 17.09 -13.31 -0.43
C VAL A 135 15.83 -14.14 -0.72
N GLN A 136 14.70 -13.52 -1.06
CA GLN A 136 13.50 -14.19 -1.58
C GLN A 136 12.83 -13.38 -2.69
N ASP A 137 11.89 -13.99 -3.42
CA ASP A 137 11.08 -13.35 -4.47
C ASP A 137 9.57 -13.68 -4.40
N VAL A 138 9.11 -14.23 -3.28
CA VAL A 138 7.69 -14.57 -3.03
C VAL A 138 6.86 -13.33 -2.68
N CYS A 139 7.41 -12.44 -1.87
CA CYS A 139 6.74 -11.23 -1.41
C CYS A 139 7.58 -10.00 -1.76
N ASN A 140 7.09 -9.16 -2.66
CA ASN A 140 7.76 -7.90 -3.03
C ASN A 140 7.67 -6.82 -1.92
N VAL A 141 7.03 -7.15 -0.78
CA VAL A 141 6.88 -6.26 0.37
C VAL A 141 7.88 -6.57 1.48
N CYS A 142 8.05 -7.83 1.85
CA CYS A 142 8.72 -8.24 3.09
C CYS A 142 10.23 -8.48 2.99
N SER A 143 10.84 -8.29 1.81
CA SER A 143 12.30 -8.28 1.72
C SER A 143 12.76 -7.48 0.52
N ILE A 144 14.05 -7.16 0.51
CA ILE A 144 14.70 -6.64 -0.67
C ILE A 144 14.63 -7.64 -1.83
N ASP A 145 14.39 -7.12 -3.02
CA ASP A 145 14.23 -7.89 -4.24
C ASP A 145 15.59 -8.20 -4.89
N ARG A 146 15.61 -9.29 -5.66
CA ARG A 146 16.83 -9.77 -6.35
C ARG A 146 17.44 -8.74 -7.31
N PRO A 147 16.67 -8.01 -8.14
CA PRO A 147 17.21 -6.93 -8.96
C PRO A 147 18.01 -5.89 -8.17
N SER A 148 17.50 -5.39 -7.05
CA SER A 148 18.20 -4.43 -6.20
C SER A 148 19.54 -4.96 -5.69
N VAL A 149 19.59 -6.22 -5.24
CA VAL A 149 20.83 -6.86 -4.79
C VAL A 149 21.81 -7.09 -5.95
N SER A 150 21.29 -7.46 -7.12
CA SER A 150 22.10 -7.71 -8.32
C SER A 150 22.70 -6.41 -8.86
N CYS A 151 21.97 -5.30 -8.77
CA CYS A 151 22.47 -3.95 -9.08
C CYS A 151 23.57 -3.53 -8.12
N ALA A 152 23.34 -3.68 -6.80
CA ALA A 152 24.34 -3.36 -5.77
C ALA A 152 25.63 -4.19 -5.91
N MET A 153 25.54 -5.40 -6.49
CA MET A 153 26.66 -6.33 -6.68
C MET A 153 27.15 -6.42 -8.14
N ALA A 154 26.78 -5.49 -9.01
CA ALA A 154 27.17 -5.52 -10.42
C ALA A 154 28.70 -5.57 -10.65
N SER A 155 29.49 -5.10 -9.68
CA SER A 155 30.95 -5.10 -9.68
C SER A 155 31.59 -6.39 -9.12
N ASN A 156 30.82 -7.31 -8.54
CA ASN A 156 31.33 -8.51 -7.87
C ASN A 156 30.71 -9.81 -8.42
N ALA A 157 31.33 -10.35 -9.47
CA ALA A 157 30.80 -11.51 -10.21
C ALA A 157 30.91 -12.87 -9.48
N THR A 158 31.55 -12.94 -8.30
CA THR A 158 31.82 -14.21 -7.61
C THR A 158 30.84 -14.57 -6.50
N THR A 159 30.03 -13.61 -6.03
CA THR A 159 29.07 -13.83 -4.95
C THR A 159 27.86 -14.61 -5.43
N GLU A 160 27.53 -15.72 -4.75
CA GLU A 160 26.34 -16.51 -5.03
C GLU A 160 25.09 -15.84 -4.43
N ILE A 161 23.99 -15.74 -5.17
CA ILE A 161 22.70 -15.27 -4.67
C ILE A 161 21.73 -16.46 -4.60
N LEU A 162 21.25 -16.77 -3.40
CA LEU A 162 20.33 -17.88 -3.16
C LEU A 162 18.95 -17.37 -2.74
N LEU A 163 17.93 -17.81 -3.49
CA LEU A 163 16.53 -17.51 -3.21
C LEU A 163 15.95 -18.56 -2.25
N ILE A 164 15.47 -18.11 -1.09
CA ILE A 164 14.85 -18.93 -0.07
C ILE A 164 13.35 -18.61 -0.02
N ASN A 165 12.58 -19.38 -0.79
CA ASN A 165 11.15 -19.15 -0.99
C ASN A 165 10.33 -20.22 -0.28
N SER A 166 9.31 -19.80 0.46
CA SER A 166 8.37 -20.71 1.11
C SER A 166 6.94 -20.25 0.89
N ARG A 167 6.04 -21.19 0.57
CA ARG A 167 4.59 -20.98 0.48
C ARG A 167 3.77 -22.05 1.22
N THR A 168 4.40 -23.17 1.55
CA THR A 168 3.82 -24.30 2.30
C THR A 168 4.62 -24.55 3.56
N LEU A 169 4.03 -25.29 4.52
CA LEU A 169 4.73 -25.66 5.75
C LEU A 169 5.90 -26.61 5.44
N THR A 170 5.77 -27.47 4.44
CA THR A 170 6.86 -28.33 3.95
C THR A 170 8.03 -27.52 3.40
N ASN A 171 7.76 -26.47 2.60
CA ASN A 171 8.84 -25.61 2.11
C ASN A 171 9.57 -24.92 3.26
N ALA A 172 8.82 -24.46 4.26
CA ALA A 172 9.34 -23.77 5.43
C ALA A 172 10.19 -24.67 6.33
N LEU A 173 9.70 -25.88 6.63
CA LEU A 173 10.31 -26.77 7.63
C LEU A 173 11.33 -27.75 7.05
N GLU A 174 11.28 -27.99 5.74
CA GLU A 174 12.10 -29.01 5.08
C GLU A 174 12.90 -28.47 3.88
N ASP A 175 12.22 -28.01 2.83
CA ASP A 175 12.88 -27.76 1.54
C ASP A 175 13.87 -26.59 1.63
N SER A 176 13.49 -25.49 2.29
CA SER A 176 14.37 -24.33 2.51
C SER A 176 15.59 -24.69 3.36
N VAL A 177 15.40 -25.55 4.36
CA VAL A 177 16.48 -26.03 5.24
C VAL A 177 17.48 -26.86 4.43
N ARG A 178 16.99 -27.79 3.59
CA ARG A 178 17.83 -28.61 2.71
C ARG A 178 18.54 -27.78 1.66
N LEU A 179 17.85 -26.82 1.05
CA LEU A 179 18.40 -25.92 0.04
C LEU A 179 19.57 -25.12 0.61
N LEU A 180 19.36 -24.48 1.78
CA LEU A 180 20.42 -23.72 2.45
C LEU A 180 21.53 -24.64 2.97
N GLY A 181 21.19 -25.80 3.52
CA GLY A 181 22.16 -26.82 3.95
C GLY A 181 23.12 -27.21 2.83
N LYS A 182 22.59 -27.51 1.64
CA LYS A 182 23.38 -27.84 0.45
C LYS A 182 24.29 -26.69 0.03
N ALA A 183 23.78 -25.46 0.02
CA ALA A 183 24.56 -24.27 -0.34
C ALA A 183 25.68 -23.96 0.67
N LEU A 184 25.52 -24.35 1.93
CA LEU A 184 26.53 -24.19 2.98
C LEU A 184 27.43 -25.42 3.16
N HIS A 185 27.21 -26.49 2.40
CA HIS A 185 27.86 -27.80 2.57
C HIS A 185 27.64 -28.43 3.96
N LEU A 186 26.42 -28.27 4.48
CA LEU A 186 25.93 -28.74 5.78
C LEU A 186 24.75 -29.73 5.62
N ASP A 187 24.84 -30.67 4.68
CA ASP A 187 23.76 -31.61 4.34
C ASP A 187 23.32 -32.49 5.54
N ASP A 188 24.26 -32.95 6.36
CA ASP A 188 23.98 -33.77 7.56
C ASP A 188 23.25 -32.97 8.65
N ALA A 189 23.68 -31.72 8.87
CA ALA A 189 23.01 -30.79 9.77
C ALA A 189 21.60 -30.44 9.28
N ALA A 190 21.42 -30.26 7.97
CA ALA A 190 20.11 -30.02 7.38
C ALA A 190 19.16 -31.18 7.61
N GLU A 191 19.57 -32.42 7.34
CA GLU A 191 18.72 -33.58 7.61
C GLU A 191 18.42 -33.76 9.11
N ALA A 192 19.36 -33.44 9.99
CA ALA A 192 19.11 -33.45 11.44
C ALA A 192 18.03 -32.42 11.84
N VAL A 193 18.08 -31.20 11.30
CA VAL A 193 17.06 -30.16 11.53
C VAL A 193 15.72 -30.58 10.95
N VAL A 194 15.68 -31.12 9.73
CA VAL A 194 14.42 -31.57 9.10
C VAL A 194 13.80 -32.73 9.86
N ALA A 195 14.59 -33.72 10.30
CA ALA A 195 14.11 -34.83 11.11
C ALA A 195 13.49 -34.33 12.43
N PHE A 196 14.13 -33.36 13.08
CA PHE A 196 13.59 -32.71 14.28
C PHE A 196 12.27 -31.99 14.00
N ASN A 197 12.23 -31.17 12.94
CA ASN A 197 11.02 -30.42 12.56
C ASN A 197 9.86 -31.36 12.27
N ARG A 198 10.08 -32.44 11.50
CA ARG A 198 9.06 -33.42 11.14
C ARG A 198 8.53 -34.18 12.36
N ALA A 199 9.41 -34.59 13.27
CA ALA A 199 9.02 -35.24 14.51
C ALA A 199 8.15 -34.32 15.37
N ARG A 200 8.51 -33.04 15.47
CA ARG A 200 7.75 -32.03 16.22
C ARG A 200 6.41 -31.69 15.54
N GLN A 201 6.35 -31.50 14.22
CA GLN A 201 5.08 -31.31 13.51
C GLN A 201 4.13 -32.49 13.72
N THR A 202 4.65 -33.71 13.67
CA THR A 202 3.87 -34.94 13.89
C THR A 202 3.29 -34.98 15.31
N SER A 203 4.05 -34.58 16.33
CA SER A 203 3.56 -34.57 17.72
C SER A 203 2.53 -33.46 17.99
N LEU A 204 2.55 -32.39 17.19
CA LEU A 204 1.60 -31.28 17.28
C LEU A 204 0.32 -31.50 16.48
N THR A 205 0.32 -32.44 15.54
CA THR A 205 -0.84 -32.74 14.69
C THR A 205 -1.94 -33.39 15.54
N LYS A 206 -3.16 -32.83 15.48
CA LYS A 206 -4.31 -33.31 16.25
C LYS A 206 -5.40 -33.82 15.31
N ALA A 207 -5.97 -34.96 15.65
CA ALA A 207 -7.22 -35.38 15.02
C ALA A 207 -8.34 -34.38 15.39
N PRO A 208 -9.28 -34.09 14.49
CA PRO A 208 -10.43 -33.24 14.83
C PRO A 208 -11.18 -33.84 16.03
N SER A 209 -11.25 -33.09 17.13
CA SER A 209 -11.91 -33.51 18.37
C SER A 209 -13.42 -33.33 18.34
N SER A 210 -13.92 -32.47 17.44
CA SER A 210 -15.33 -32.10 17.30
C SER A 210 -15.85 -32.35 15.87
N ALA A 211 -17.17 -32.59 15.76
CA ALA A 211 -17.84 -32.74 14.47
C ALA A 211 -17.80 -31.44 13.63
N ARG A 212 -17.77 -30.26 14.29
CA ARG A 212 -17.57 -28.95 13.65
C ARG A 212 -16.19 -28.41 14.04
N ARG A 213 -15.35 -28.15 13.03
CA ARG A 213 -14.03 -27.51 13.21
C ARG A 213 -14.20 -26.01 13.46
N PRO A 214 -13.52 -25.42 14.47
CA PRO A 214 -13.53 -23.97 14.69
C PRO A 214 -12.98 -23.20 13.49
N ILE A 215 -13.66 -22.14 13.08
CA ILE A 215 -13.17 -21.24 12.03
C ILE A 215 -12.16 -20.26 12.63
N VAL A 216 -10.93 -20.28 12.13
CA VAL A 216 -9.81 -19.49 12.65
C VAL A 216 -9.39 -18.44 11.63
N TYR A 217 -9.37 -17.17 12.04
CA TYR A 217 -8.74 -16.11 11.26
C TYR A 217 -7.35 -15.85 11.83
N ILE A 218 -6.34 -15.85 10.96
CA ILE A 218 -5.02 -15.32 11.28
C ILE A 218 -4.86 -14.07 10.43
N ILE A 219 -4.82 -12.90 11.06
CA ILE A 219 -4.80 -11.59 10.39
C ILE A 219 -3.35 -11.11 10.31
N GLU A 220 -2.86 -10.90 9.08
CA GLU A 220 -1.51 -10.39 8.80
C GLU A 220 -1.50 -8.87 8.62
N TRP A 221 -2.63 -8.28 8.25
CA TRP A 221 -2.78 -6.84 8.04
C TRP A 221 -4.24 -6.41 8.17
N MET A 222 -4.52 -5.26 8.78
CA MET A 222 -5.89 -4.81 9.06
C MET A 222 -6.53 -3.98 7.94
N GLU A 223 -5.74 -3.16 7.24
CA GLU A 223 -6.27 -2.20 6.28
C GLU A 223 -5.35 -2.06 5.04
N PRO A 224 -5.75 -2.61 3.88
CA PRO A 224 -6.90 -3.49 3.69
C PRO A 224 -6.73 -4.81 4.47
N LEU A 225 -7.82 -5.56 4.69
CA LEU A 225 -7.75 -6.80 5.46
C LEU A 225 -6.98 -7.88 4.69
N PHE A 226 -5.90 -8.41 5.29
CA PHE A 226 -5.20 -9.60 4.82
C PHE A 226 -5.29 -10.72 5.85
N LEU A 227 -5.82 -11.86 5.42
CA LEU A 227 -5.75 -13.11 6.17
C LEU A 227 -4.56 -13.93 5.69
N ALA A 228 -3.83 -14.53 6.63
CA ALA A 228 -2.74 -15.44 6.33
C ALA A 228 -3.22 -16.58 5.43
N LYS A 229 -2.35 -17.05 4.54
CA LYS A 229 -2.64 -18.13 3.60
C LYS A 229 -1.45 -19.08 3.45
N GLY A 230 -1.68 -20.25 2.85
CA GLY A 230 -0.61 -21.22 2.58
C GLY A 230 -0.22 -22.00 3.83
N TRP A 231 0.99 -21.84 4.35
CA TRP A 231 1.43 -22.57 5.56
C TRP A 231 0.53 -22.30 6.78
N ALA A 232 -0.06 -21.10 6.89
CA ALA A 232 -1.00 -20.78 7.96
C ALA A 232 -2.28 -21.64 7.87
N ASP A 233 -2.80 -21.86 6.66
CA ASP A 233 -3.96 -22.73 6.42
C ASP A 233 -3.63 -24.19 6.77
N GLU A 234 -2.43 -24.64 6.40
CA GLU A 234 -1.92 -25.97 6.74
C GLU A 234 -1.81 -26.13 8.27
N MET A 235 -1.24 -25.16 8.98
CA MET A 235 -1.15 -25.16 10.44
C MET A 235 -2.51 -25.24 11.12
N VAL A 236 -3.47 -24.39 10.70
CA VAL A 236 -4.85 -24.38 11.21
C VAL A 236 -5.49 -25.76 11.02
N ALA A 237 -5.35 -26.36 9.83
CA ALA A 237 -5.89 -27.67 9.54
C ALA A 237 -5.25 -28.79 10.38
N LEU A 238 -3.93 -28.78 10.54
CA LEU A 238 -3.17 -29.79 11.30
C LEU A 238 -3.50 -29.81 12.79
N VAL A 239 -3.91 -28.67 13.36
CA VAL A 239 -4.32 -28.59 14.77
C VAL A 239 -5.82 -28.77 14.99
N GLY A 240 -6.58 -29.08 13.94
CA GLY A 240 -8.01 -29.40 14.01
C GLY A 240 -8.98 -28.23 13.75
N GLY A 241 -8.47 -27.07 13.34
CA GLY A 241 -9.27 -25.92 12.92
C GLY A 241 -9.68 -25.93 11.44
N LYS A 242 -10.30 -24.84 10.99
CA LYS A 242 -10.66 -24.57 9.59
C LYS A 242 -10.39 -23.10 9.26
N SER A 243 -9.70 -22.82 8.16
CA SER A 243 -9.61 -21.47 7.59
C SER A 243 -10.91 -21.07 6.86
N PRO A 244 -11.22 -19.77 6.70
CA PRO A 244 -12.33 -19.34 5.85
C PRO A 244 -12.14 -19.74 4.38
N VAL A 245 -13.21 -19.66 3.59
CA VAL A 245 -13.19 -20.00 2.15
C VAL A 245 -12.24 -19.11 1.34
N SER A 246 -12.03 -17.87 1.79
CA SER A 246 -11.12 -16.92 1.15
C SER A 246 -10.07 -16.42 2.15
N THR A 247 -8.79 -16.52 1.76
CA THR A 247 -7.62 -16.02 2.48
C THR A 247 -6.74 -15.16 1.56
N GLY A 248 -5.77 -14.44 2.12
CA GLY A 248 -5.07 -13.35 1.44
C GLY A 248 -5.82 -12.01 1.56
N ARG A 249 -5.71 -11.16 0.54
CA ARG A 249 -6.39 -9.85 0.51
C ARG A 249 -7.90 -10.04 0.42
N ILE A 250 -8.63 -9.54 1.40
CA ILE A 250 -10.08 -9.61 1.48
C ILE A 250 -10.68 -8.28 1.01
N ALA A 251 -11.42 -8.31 -0.10
CA ALA A 251 -12.08 -7.13 -0.64
C ALA A 251 -13.32 -6.72 0.18
N ASP A 252 -14.13 -7.71 0.57
CA ASP A 252 -15.31 -7.51 1.40
C ASP A 252 -15.33 -8.55 2.54
N PRO A 253 -14.98 -8.17 3.77
CA PRO A 253 -14.99 -9.09 4.90
C PRO A 253 -16.39 -9.58 5.30
N SER A 254 -17.46 -8.93 4.84
CA SER A 254 -18.84 -9.29 5.23
C SER A 254 -19.33 -10.60 4.61
N VAL A 255 -18.67 -11.08 3.54
CA VAL A 255 -19.00 -12.34 2.86
C VAL A 255 -18.28 -13.56 3.45
N LEU A 256 -17.34 -13.35 4.37
CA LEU A 256 -16.56 -14.44 4.98
C LEU A 256 -17.37 -15.18 6.05
N GLU A 257 -17.06 -16.47 6.26
CA GLU A 257 -17.70 -17.23 7.33
C GLU A 257 -17.32 -16.66 8.70
N PRO A 258 -18.28 -16.46 9.62
CA PRO A 258 -17.99 -15.87 10.92
C PRO A 258 -16.92 -16.67 11.70
N PRO A 259 -15.85 -16.02 12.21
CA PRO A 259 -14.80 -16.73 12.92
C PRO A 259 -15.25 -17.14 14.33
N ASP A 260 -14.77 -18.30 14.76
CA ASP A 260 -14.86 -18.79 16.13
C ASP A 260 -13.62 -18.34 16.96
N LEU A 261 -12.51 -18.02 16.29
CA LEU A 261 -11.23 -17.58 16.85
C LEU A 261 -10.54 -16.56 15.92
N ILE A 262 -10.00 -15.47 16.48
CA ILE A 262 -9.17 -14.50 15.75
C ILE A 262 -7.78 -14.41 16.39
N VAL A 263 -6.75 -14.59 15.56
CA VAL A 263 -5.35 -14.37 15.90
C VAL A 263 -4.88 -13.17 15.08
N VAL A 264 -4.46 -12.11 15.75
CA VAL A 264 -3.88 -10.92 15.09
C VAL A 264 -2.37 -11.03 15.15
N ALA A 265 -1.76 -11.30 13.99
CA ALA A 265 -0.33 -11.49 13.81
C ALA A 265 0.17 -10.50 12.73
N LEU A 266 0.11 -9.20 13.01
CA LEU A 266 0.42 -8.17 12.02
C LEU A 266 1.88 -8.26 11.57
N CYS A 267 2.09 -8.39 10.26
CA CYS A 267 3.41 -8.61 9.69
C CYS A 267 4.37 -7.45 10.03
N GLY A 268 5.57 -7.80 10.51
CA GLY A 268 6.60 -6.82 10.88
C GLY A 268 6.34 -6.06 12.19
N LEU A 269 5.23 -6.31 12.89
CA LEU A 269 4.90 -5.60 14.14
C LEU A 269 5.01 -6.50 15.37
N ASP A 270 5.59 -5.96 16.44
CA ASP A 270 5.56 -6.63 17.74
C ASP A 270 4.14 -6.63 18.33
N ARG A 271 3.97 -7.41 19.41
CA ARG A 271 2.66 -7.53 20.08
C ARG A 271 2.12 -6.18 20.57
N ALA A 272 2.97 -5.34 21.15
CA ALA A 272 2.56 -4.07 21.74
C ALA A 272 2.10 -3.06 20.68
N THR A 273 2.83 -2.98 19.57
CA THR A 273 2.52 -2.14 18.41
C THR A 273 1.25 -2.61 17.73
N SER A 274 1.08 -3.93 17.57
CA SER A 274 -0.14 -4.52 17.02
C SER A 274 -1.36 -4.19 17.86
N ALA A 275 -1.25 -4.29 19.19
CA ALA A 275 -2.34 -3.97 20.10
C ALA A 275 -2.64 -2.46 20.15
N LYS A 276 -1.63 -1.60 19.94
CA LYS A 276 -1.83 -0.15 19.78
C LYS A 276 -2.55 0.15 18.47
N GLU A 277 -2.18 -0.52 17.38
CA GLU A 277 -2.81 -0.34 16.07
C GLU A 277 -4.28 -0.76 16.11
N LEU A 278 -4.61 -1.89 16.74
CA LEU A 278 -6.01 -2.28 16.92
C LEU A 278 -6.84 -1.26 17.72
N ARG A 279 -6.21 -0.49 18.62
CA ARG A 279 -6.87 0.57 19.39
C ARG A 279 -6.82 1.94 18.71
N SER A 280 -6.10 2.08 17.60
CA SER A 280 -5.87 3.37 16.95
C SER A 280 -7.09 3.87 16.18
N LYS A 281 -7.98 2.97 15.75
CA LYS A 281 -9.18 3.27 14.96
C LYS A 281 -10.42 2.48 15.42
N PRO A 282 -11.64 2.99 15.14
CA PRO A 282 -12.85 2.22 15.37
C PRO A 282 -12.89 0.94 14.53
N PHE A 283 -13.37 -0.16 15.12
CA PHE A 283 -13.49 -1.41 14.39
C PHE A 283 -14.62 -1.41 13.34
N PRO A 284 -14.38 -2.03 12.17
CA PRO A 284 -15.39 -2.18 11.13
C PRO A 284 -16.56 -3.06 11.60
N SER A 285 -17.70 -2.98 10.88
CA SER A 285 -18.94 -3.68 11.25
C SER A 285 -18.77 -5.20 11.31
N TRP A 286 -18.01 -5.80 10.39
CA TRP A 286 -17.73 -7.24 10.37
C TRP A 286 -17.03 -7.71 11.64
N TRP A 287 -16.08 -6.91 12.15
CA TRP A 287 -15.36 -7.21 13.39
C TRP A 287 -16.31 -7.17 14.58
N ARG A 288 -17.08 -6.08 14.73
CA ARG A 288 -18.04 -5.94 15.84
C ARG A 288 -19.14 -7.00 15.82
N ALA A 289 -19.53 -7.48 14.63
CA ALA A 289 -20.53 -8.53 14.49
C ALA A 289 -19.98 -9.93 14.81
N SER A 290 -18.66 -10.11 14.80
CA SER A 290 -17.96 -11.40 14.89
C SER A 290 -18.28 -12.18 16.19
N PRO A 291 -18.60 -13.48 16.09
CA PRO A 291 -18.76 -14.35 17.25
C PRO A 291 -17.50 -14.46 18.11
N ALA A 292 -16.31 -14.57 17.49
CA ALA A 292 -15.04 -14.61 18.19
C ALA A 292 -14.83 -13.35 19.06
N VAL A 293 -15.14 -12.18 18.51
CA VAL A 293 -15.03 -10.88 19.22
C VAL A 293 -15.98 -10.85 20.42
N LYS A 294 -17.25 -11.21 20.21
CA LYS A 294 -18.25 -11.28 21.29
C LYS A 294 -17.92 -12.29 22.38
N ALA A 295 -17.23 -13.38 22.03
CA ALA A 295 -16.78 -14.41 22.96
C ALA A 295 -15.44 -14.08 23.64
N GLY A 296 -14.79 -12.97 23.29
CA GLY A 296 -13.45 -12.62 23.80
C GLY A 296 -12.34 -13.54 23.25
N HIS A 297 -12.57 -14.23 22.14
CA HIS A 297 -11.61 -15.13 21.48
C HIS A 297 -10.76 -14.39 20.45
N VAL A 298 -10.18 -13.26 20.85
CA VAL A 298 -9.27 -12.45 20.04
C VAL A 298 -7.92 -12.40 20.73
N TYR A 299 -6.88 -12.81 20.04
CA TYR A 299 -5.53 -12.89 20.59
C TYR A 299 -4.56 -12.14 19.71
N VAL A 300 -3.83 -11.19 20.30
CA VAL A 300 -2.77 -10.44 19.62
C VAL A 300 -1.45 -11.12 19.93
N VAL A 301 -0.73 -11.51 18.89
CA VAL A 301 0.60 -12.11 19.00
C VAL A 301 1.65 -11.16 18.44
N ASP A 302 2.91 -11.45 18.71
CA ASP A 302 4.02 -10.79 18.03
C ASP A 302 4.09 -11.28 16.57
N GLY A 303 3.55 -10.49 15.65
CA GLY A 303 3.49 -10.83 14.23
C GLY A 303 4.81 -10.65 13.50
N ASN A 304 5.76 -9.89 14.05
CA ASN A 304 7.13 -9.88 13.56
C ASN A 304 7.78 -11.27 13.75
N GLN A 305 7.45 -11.96 14.85
CA GLN A 305 8.13 -13.19 15.28
C GLN A 305 7.35 -14.48 15.01
N MET A 306 6.01 -14.45 15.04
CA MET A 306 5.14 -15.61 14.96
C MET A 306 4.25 -15.56 13.71
N PHE A 307 3.97 -16.73 13.13
CA PHE A 307 3.14 -16.95 11.92
C PHE A 307 3.70 -16.42 10.59
N ASN A 308 4.46 -15.33 10.59
CA ASN A 308 4.90 -14.66 9.35
C ASN A 308 6.32 -15.05 8.88
N ARG A 309 7.11 -15.74 9.72
CA ARG A 309 8.46 -16.24 9.37
C ARG A 309 8.41 -17.74 9.07
N PRO A 310 8.61 -18.19 7.82
CA PRO A 310 8.53 -19.61 7.45
C PRO A 310 9.77 -20.40 7.90
N THR A 311 9.84 -20.67 9.21
CA THR A 311 10.97 -21.34 9.86
C THR A 311 10.48 -22.41 10.84
N ASN A 312 11.40 -23.09 11.53
CA ASN A 312 11.04 -24.05 12.59
C ASN A 312 10.24 -23.41 13.74
N ARG A 313 10.25 -22.09 13.90
CA ARG A 313 9.43 -21.36 14.88
C ARG A 313 7.95 -21.33 14.55
N LEU A 314 7.57 -21.64 13.30
CA LEU A 314 6.17 -21.97 12.99
C LEU A 314 5.65 -23.12 13.85
N LEU A 315 6.51 -24.03 14.31
CA LEU A 315 6.12 -25.11 15.21
C LEU A 315 5.82 -24.61 16.64
N ASP A 316 6.48 -23.53 17.09
CA ASP A 316 6.11 -22.87 18.36
C ASP A 316 4.73 -22.20 18.22
N ALA A 317 4.50 -21.50 17.11
CA ALA A 317 3.20 -20.91 16.79
C ALA A 317 2.10 -21.96 16.61
N MET A 318 2.41 -23.10 15.99
CA MET A 318 1.48 -24.22 15.81
C MET A 318 1.13 -24.89 17.14
N GLU A 319 2.10 -25.06 18.03
CA GLU A 319 1.88 -25.60 19.37
C GLU A 319 0.89 -24.74 20.15
N TRP A 320 1.09 -23.42 20.15
CA TRP A 320 0.17 -22.46 20.74
C TRP A 320 -1.20 -22.49 20.06
N LEU A 321 -1.24 -22.42 18.72
CA LEU A 321 -2.49 -22.45 17.96
C LEU A 321 -3.33 -23.68 18.31
N GLY A 322 -2.69 -24.85 18.42
CA GLY A 322 -3.38 -26.08 18.78
C GLY A 322 -3.91 -26.12 20.22
N VAL A 323 -3.35 -25.32 21.15
CA VAL A 323 -3.93 -25.12 22.47
C VAL A 323 -5.20 -24.27 22.37
N VAL A 324 -5.13 -23.14 21.67
CA VAL A 324 -6.22 -22.15 21.63
C VAL A 324 -7.39 -22.60 20.76
N VAL A 325 -7.13 -23.35 19.68
CA VAL A 325 -8.16 -24.02 18.89
C VAL A 325 -8.92 -25.07 19.71
N ALA A 326 -8.24 -25.78 20.62
CA ALA A 326 -8.87 -26.79 21.47
C ALA A 326 -9.58 -26.20 22.69
N ASN A 327 -9.03 -25.14 23.27
CA ASN A 327 -9.59 -24.42 24.41
C ASN A 327 -9.12 -22.95 24.38
N PRO A 328 -9.94 -22.02 23.86
CA PRO A 328 -9.56 -20.61 23.77
C PRO A 328 -9.12 -20.02 25.11
N ALA A 329 -9.75 -20.43 26.22
CA ALA A 329 -9.42 -19.93 27.56
C ALA A 329 -8.01 -20.31 28.05
N ALA A 330 -7.30 -21.22 27.36
CA ALA A 330 -5.95 -21.65 27.73
C ALA A 330 -4.83 -20.94 26.93
N TYR A 331 -5.13 -19.78 26.32
CA TYR A 331 -4.19 -19.04 25.47
C TYR A 331 -2.86 -18.66 26.16
N ASP A 332 -2.83 -18.54 27.48
CA ASP A 332 -1.66 -18.16 28.28
C ASP A 332 -0.92 -19.37 28.90
N SER A 333 -1.32 -20.59 28.54
CA SER A 333 -0.79 -21.82 29.15
C SER A 333 0.60 -22.23 28.65
N ILE A 334 1.07 -21.67 27.54
CA ILE A 334 2.44 -21.84 27.02
C ILE A 334 3.29 -20.68 27.51
N GLU A 335 4.24 -20.97 28.39
CA GLU A 335 5.06 -19.96 29.06
C GLU A 335 6.07 -19.34 28.10
N GLY A 336 5.99 -18.02 27.95
CA GLY A 336 6.88 -17.21 27.11
C GLY A 336 6.37 -16.98 25.69
N PHE A 337 5.18 -17.47 25.34
CA PHE A 337 4.63 -17.27 24.00
C PHE A 337 4.13 -15.82 23.94
N PRO A 338 4.55 -15.02 22.93
CA PRO A 338 4.33 -13.58 22.95
C PRO A 338 2.90 -13.24 22.53
N VAL A 339 1.95 -13.49 23.41
CA VAL A 339 0.51 -13.27 23.20
C VAL A 339 -0.11 -12.43 24.29
N GLU A 340 -1.20 -11.74 23.97
CA GLU A 340 -2.16 -11.20 24.92
C GLU A 340 -3.58 -11.43 24.40
N ALA A 341 -4.54 -11.66 25.30
CA ALA A 341 -5.95 -11.57 24.94
C ALA A 341 -6.30 -10.11 24.68
N PHE A 342 -7.03 -9.86 23.60
CA PHE A 342 -7.50 -8.54 23.24
C PHE A 342 -8.95 -8.40 23.65
N ASP A 343 -9.18 -7.65 24.73
CA ASP A 343 -10.53 -7.31 25.13
C ASP A 343 -11.10 -6.27 24.16
N SER A 344 -11.83 -6.76 23.17
CA SER A 344 -12.50 -5.96 22.17
C SER A 344 -13.73 -5.21 22.70
N LEU A 345 -14.20 -5.51 23.93
CA LEU A 345 -15.28 -4.77 24.59
C LEU A 345 -14.74 -3.52 25.32
N ASP A 346 -13.46 -3.55 25.72
CA ASP A 346 -12.71 -2.44 26.34
C ASP A 346 -11.82 -1.67 25.36
N ALA A 347 -11.64 -2.15 24.13
CA ALA A 347 -11.08 -1.36 23.05
C ALA A 347 -12.05 -0.21 22.76
N GLY A 348 -11.75 0.94 23.39
CA GLY A 348 -12.65 2.05 23.61
C GLY A 348 -13.73 2.14 22.56
N ALA A 349 -14.99 2.18 23.03
CA ALA A 349 -16.04 2.80 22.25
C ALA A 349 -15.42 4.03 21.56
N PRO A 350 -15.73 4.28 20.27
CA PRO A 350 -15.22 5.48 19.60
C PRO A 350 -15.36 6.65 20.58
N PRO A 351 -14.49 7.68 20.56
CA PRO A 351 -14.84 8.91 21.25
C PRO A 351 -16.29 9.16 20.89
N GLU A 352 -17.19 9.05 21.89
CA GLU A 352 -18.62 8.90 21.61
C GLU A 352 -18.90 10.02 20.62
N MET A 353 -19.38 9.66 19.41
CA MET A 353 -19.80 10.68 18.46
C MET A 353 -20.76 11.50 19.29
N SER A 354 -20.32 12.71 19.65
CA SER A 354 -20.91 13.40 20.79
C SER A 354 -22.41 13.47 20.51
N ALA A 355 -23.28 13.43 21.53
CA ALA A 355 -24.72 13.42 21.28
C ALA A 355 -25.15 14.50 20.26
N ILE A 356 -24.39 15.60 20.21
CA ILE A 356 -24.51 16.66 19.21
C ILE A 356 -24.07 16.28 17.79
N GLU A 357 -22.97 15.56 17.58
CA GLU A 357 -22.54 15.05 16.27
C GLU A 357 -23.49 13.97 15.74
N ALA A 358 -23.97 13.07 16.61
CA ALA A 358 -24.99 12.09 16.24
C ALA A 358 -26.29 12.79 15.78
N ALA A 359 -26.70 13.84 16.50
CA ALA A 359 -27.83 14.67 16.12
C ALA A 359 -27.58 15.42 14.79
N ILE A 360 -26.37 15.93 14.55
CA ILE A 360 -25.98 16.57 13.28
C ILE A 360 -26.17 15.60 12.11
N PHE A 361 -25.62 14.39 12.20
CA PHE A 361 -25.74 13.38 11.14
C PHE A 361 -27.19 12.95 10.93
N ALA A 362 -27.97 12.74 12.00
CA ALA A 362 -29.38 12.38 11.90
C ALA A 362 -30.21 13.48 11.23
N ALA A 363 -30.01 14.75 11.60
CA ALA A 363 -30.70 15.88 11.01
C ALA A 363 -30.34 16.06 9.52
N HIS A 364 -29.07 15.89 9.16
CA HIS A 364 -28.63 15.90 7.76
C HIS A 364 -29.23 14.75 6.95
N ALA A 365 -29.22 13.53 7.48
CA ALA A 365 -29.75 12.36 6.81
C ALA A 365 -31.27 12.47 6.58
N ALA A 366 -32.02 12.95 7.58
CA ALA A 366 -33.45 13.22 7.47
C ALA A 366 -33.75 14.27 6.40
N ALA A 367 -33.02 15.38 6.38
CA ALA A 367 -33.18 16.43 5.37
C ALA A 367 -32.81 15.94 3.95
N CYS A 368 -31.78 15.10 3.81
CA CYS A 368 -31.45 14.47 2.52
C CYS A 368 -32.56 13.54 2.05
N ALA A 369 -33.14 12.72 2.94
CA ALA A 369 -34.25 11.81 2.63
C ALA A 369 -35.53 12.58 2.24
N ALA A 370 -35.76 13.74 2.86
CA ALA A 370 -36.87 14.64 2.56
C ALA A 370 -36.61 15.56 1.34
N ASN A 371 -35.45 15.44 0.69
CA ASN A 371 -35.04 16.27 -0.44
C ASN A 371 -34.96 17.79 -0.12
N GLU A 372 -34.63 18.14 1.12
CA GLU A 372 -34.52 19.51 1.58
C GLU A 372 -33.16 20.13 1.23
N ALA A 373 -33.16 21.42 0.91
CA ALA A 373 -31.94 22.14 0.55
C ALA A 373 -30.98 22.35 1.74
N ARG A 374 -31.53 22.44 2.96
CA ARG A 374 -30.80 22.75 4.19
C ARG A 374 -31.36 21.98 5.36
N TYR A 375 -30.55 21.76 6.39
CA TYR A 375 -30.96 21.33 7.71
C TYR A 375 -30.46 22.33 8.76
N ASN A 376 -31.11 22.41 9.91
CA ASN A 376 -30.61 23.22 11.03
C ASN A 376 -29.56 22.40 11.78
N ASP A 377 -28.32 22.90 11.83
CA ASP A 377 -27.22 22.27 12.55
C ASP A 377 -27.52 22.29 14.06
N PRO A 378 -27.73 21.13 14.70
CA PRO A 378 -28.05 21.06 16.13
C PRO A 378 -27.00 21.70 17.04
N ALA A 379 -25.74 21.78 16.63
CA ALA A 379 -24.66 22.38 17.43
C ALA A 379 -24.65 23.90 17.38
N THR A 380 -25.07 24.50 16.26
CA THR A 380 -24.86 25.94 16.00
C THR A 380 -26.15 26.71 15.74
N GLY A 381 -27.25 26.02 15.44
CA GLY A 381 -28.52 26.61 15.03
C GLY A 381 -28.52 27.17 13.60
N TYR A 382 -27.39 27.12 12.88
CA TYR A 382 -27.31 27.63 11.51
C TYR A 382 -27.97 26.68 10.50
N GLY A 383 -28.59 27.24 9.46
CA GLY A 383 -29.04 26.48 8.31
C GLY A 383 -27.86 26.07 7.42
N VAL A 384 -27.55 24.78 7.38
CA VAL A 384 -26.43 24.19 6.62
C VAL A 384 -26.96 23.46 5.41
N PHE A 385 -26.33 23.63 4.23
CA PHE A 385 -26.72 22.91 3.02
C PHE A 385 -26.57 21.40 3.16
N THR A 386 -27.53 20.65 2.64
CA THR A 386 -27.45 19.18 2.59
C THR A 386 -26.46 18.73 1.51
N ALA A 387 -25.87 17.54 1.69
CA ALA A 387 -24.95 16.98 0.69
C ALA A 387 -25.68 16.77 -0.64
N LYS A 388 -26.91 16.26 -0.57
CA LYS A 388 -27.79 16.07 -1.71
C LYS A 388 -28.02 17.36 -2.51
N TYR A 389 -28.38 18.46 -1.85
CA TYR A 389 -28.58 19.75 -2.52
C TYR A 389 -27.33 20.25 -3.24
N LEU A 390 -26.16 20.08 -2.62
CA LEU A 390 -24.88 20.46 -3.23
C LEU A 390 -24.58 19.58 -4.46
N MET A 391 -24.82 18.27 -4.36
CA MET A 391 -24.68 17.33 -5.49
C MET A 391 -25.62 17.68 -6.65
N ASP A 392 -26.88 18.02 -6.36
CA ASP A 392 -27.88 18.39 -7.37
C ASP A 392 -27.50 19.71 -8.07
N ARG A 393 -26.92 20.68 -7.33
CA ARG A 393 -26.38 21.92 -7.91
C ARG A 393 -25.05 21.74 -8.65
N GLN A 394 -24.38 20.61 -8.45
CA GLN A 394 -23.07 20.32 -9.05
C GLN A 394 -22.01 21.37 -8.72
N ALA A 395 -22.04 21.90 -7.49
CA ALA A 395 -21.16 22.98 -7.07
C ALA A 395 -20.90 22.98 -5.55
N CYS A 396 -19.62 23.07 -5.17
CA CYS A 396 -19.25 23.39 -3.80
C CYS A 396 -19.67 24.83 -3.47
N CYS A 397 -20.40 25.02 -2.37
CA CYS A 397 -20.93 26.33 -1.99
C CYS A 397 -19.88 27.31 -1.45
N GLY A 398 -18.63 26.89 -1.26
CA GLY A 398 -17.54 27.69 -0.68
C GLY A 398 -17.72 28.00 0.81
N ASN A 399 -18.77 27.49 1.44
CA ASN A 399 -19.04 27.64 2.86
C ASN A 399 -18.71 26.32 3.55
N ARG A 400 -17.93 26.37 4.64
CA ARG A 400 -17.40 25.28 5.48
C ARG A 400 -18.48 24.33 6.07
N CYS A 401 -19.32 23.76 5.21
CA CYS A 401 -20.47 22.94 5.55
C CYS A 401 -20.02 21.57 6.05
N ARG A 402 -20.73 21.00 7.01
CA ARG A 402 -20.29 19.77 7.69
C ARG A 402 -20.27 18.54 6.79
N HIS A 403 -21.12 18.50 5.76
CA HIS A 403 -21.28 17.34 4.86
C HIS A 403 -21.03 17.74 3.39
N CYS A 404 -20.00 18.55 3.14
CA CYS A 404 -19.59 18.89 1.79
C CYS A 404 -19.22 17.62 1.00
N PRO A 405 -19.91 17.28 -0.10
CA PRO A 405 -19.56 16.14 -0.94
C PRO A 405 -18.43 16.46 -1.93
N TYR A 406 -17.94 17.69 -1.90
CA TYR A 406 -16.89 18.22 -2.78
C TYR A 406 -15.56 18.44 -2.03
N GLY A 407 -15.37 17.80 -0.87
CA GLY A 407 -14.16 17.98 -0.05
C GLY A 407 -13.79 19.43 0.27
N HIS A 408 -14.81 20.30 0.39
CA HIS A 408 -14.66 21.75 0.59
C HIS A 408 -13.87 22.47 -0.51
N ALA A 409 -13.86 21.96 -1.74
CA ALA A 409 -12.97 22.43 -2.81
C ALA A 409 -13.06 23.93 -3.17
N ASN A 410 -14.17 24.62 -2.87
CA ASN A 410 -14.31 26.07 -3.07
C ASN A 410 -14.10 26.91 -1.79
N VAL A 411 -13.71 26.30 -0.66
CA VAL A 411 -13.36 27.05 0.56
C VAL A 411 -11.94 27.62 0.38
N PRO A 412 -11.73 28.93 0.60
CA PRO A 412 -10.40 29.53 0.49
C PRO A 412 -9.37 28.84 1.38
N LEU A 413 -8.14 28.66 0.87
CA LEU A 413 -7.07 27.90 1.55
C LEU A 413 -6.79 28.45 2.95
N GLU A 414 -6.76 29.77 3.10
CA GLU A 414 -6.54 30.45 4.37
C GLU A 414 -7.67 30.21 5.39
N GLN A 415 -8.83 29.73 4.96
CA GLN A 415 -9.98 29.43 5.84
C GLN A 415 -10.12 27.93 6.16
N LEU A 416 -9.29 27.06 5.56
CA LEU A 416 -9.36 25.62 5.77
C LEU A 416 -9.02 25.21 7.22
N HIS A 417 -8.15 25.96 7.90
CA HIS A 417 -7.80 25.72 9.30
C HIS A 417 -8.99 25.90 10.26
N LEU A 418 -10.06 26.57 9.81
CA LEU A 418 -11.28 26.81 10.56
C LEU A 418 -12.30 25.66 10.41
N ILE A 419 -12.00 24.67 9.57
CA ILE A 419 -12.82 23.47 9.38
C ILE A 419 -12.36 22.42 10.40
N LYS A 420 -13.21 22.10 11.37
CA LYS A 420 -12.91 21.07 12.39
C LYS A 420 -12.81 19.66 11.80
N THR A 421 -13.61 19.37 10.78
CA THR A 421 -13.67 18.05 10.12
C THR A 421 -13.69 18.28 8.61
N LYS A 422 -12.56 18.02 7.95
CA LYS A 422 -12.46 18.13 6.48
C LYS A 422 -13.10 16.89 5.89
N ASN A 423 -13.97 17.08 4.90
CA ASN A 423 -14.46 15.95 4.12
C ASN A 423 -13.47 15.65 3.01
N THR A 424 -13.31 14.37 2.71
CA THR A 424 -12.46 13.91 1.63
C THR A 424 -13.28 13.65 0.36
N LEU A 425 -12.66 13.80 -0.80
CA LEU A 425 -13.23 13.46 -2.09
C LEU A 425 -13.11 11.95 -2.32
N THR A 426 -14.07 11.17 -1.82
CA THR A 426 -14.00 9.70 -1.93
C THR A 426 -14.63 9.13 -3.21
N SER A 427 -15.19 9.97 -4.07
CA SER A 427 -15.91 9.56 -5.29
C SER A 427 -15.73 10.55 -6.43
N SER A 428 -16.10 10.14 -7.65
CA SER A 428 -16.11 11.03 -8.81
C SER A 428 -17.07 12.20 -8.61
N VAL A 429 -16.62 13.39 -8.97
CA VAL A 429 -17.27 14.65 -8.65
C VAL A 429 -17.20 15.58 -9.86
N PHE A 430 -18.38 16.05 -10.29
CA PHE A 430 -18.50 17.05 -11.34
C PHE A 430 -18.72 18.44 -10.73
N LEU A 431 -17.83 19.39 -11.07
CA LEU A 431 -17.83 20.78 -10.66
C LEU A 431 -18.20 21.66 -11.85
N ARG A 432 -19.27 22.44 -11.72
CA ARG A 432 -19.62 23.47 -12.71
C ARG A 432 -18.67 24.67 -12.63
N ALA A 433 -18.53 25.36 -13.76
CA ALA A 433 -17.85 26.65 -13.81
C ALA A 433 -18.49 27.63 -12.77
N PRO A 434 -17.69 28.24 -11.88
CA PRO A 434 -18.20 29.01 -10.74
C PRO A 434 -18.92 30.29 -11.16
N LYS A 435 -18.53 30.90 -12.28
CA LYS A 435 -19.14 32.14 -12.80
C LYS A 435 -19.59 31.93 -14.25
N PRO A 436 -20.75 31.29 -14.49
CA PRO A 436 -21.20 30.92 -15.84
C PRO A 436 -21.31 32.08 -16.83
N SER A 437 -21.30 33.33 -16.37
CA SER A 437 -21.39 34.56 -17.16
C SER A 437 -20.06 35.30 -17.38
N ALA A 438 -18.97 34.91 -16.73
CA ALA A 438 -17.67 35.61 -16.79
C ALA A 438 -16.65 34.87 -17.66
N THR A 439 -15.68 35.57 -18.23
CA THR A 439 -14.48 34.97 -18.82
C THR A 439 -13.50 34.57 -17.73
N GLY A 440 -12.86 33.42 -17.88
CA GLY A 440 -11.76 32.99 -17.00
C GLY A 440 -10.46 33.74 -17.28
N CYS A 441 -9.40 33.42 -16.54
CA CYS A 441 -8.08 34.02 -16.70
C CYS A 441 -7.48 33.84 -18.11
N LEU A 442 -7.86 32.77 -18.82
CA LEU A 442 -7.43 32.50 -20.19
C LEU A 442 -8.20 33.29 -21.26
N GLY A 443 -9.09 34.20 -20.87
CA GLY A 443 -9.91 35.00 -21.80
C GLY A 443 -11.00 34.20 -22.52
N TYR A 444 -11.18 32.92 -22.18
CA TYR A 444 -12.22 32.05 -22.72
C TYR A 444 -13.39 31.87 -21.75
N ARG A 445 -14.55 31.52 -22.31
CA ARG A 445 -15.76 31.15 -21.57
C ARG A 445 -16.60 30.21 -22.43
N ASN A 446 -17.07 29.10 -21.85
CA ASN A 446 -18.12 28.29 -22.46
C ASN A 446 -19.35 29.18 -22.76
N PRO A 447 -19.85 29.22 -24.00
CA PRO A 447 -20.97 30.11 -24.32
C PRO A 447 -22.22 29.78 -23.51
N LYS A 448 -23.05 30.79 -23.24
CA LYS A 448 -24.23 30.62 -22.39
C LYS A 448 -25.16 29.57 -23.00
N PRO A 449 -25.60 28.55 -22.24
CA PRO A 449 -26.58 27.59 -22.75
C PRO A 449 -27.85 28.32 -23.18
N VAL A 450 -28.28 28.12 -24.42
CA VAL A 450 -29.56 28.59 -24.94
C VAL A 450 -30.55 27.44 -24.80
N HIS A 451 -31.71 27.71 -24.19
CA HIS A 451 -32.71 26.67 -23.95
C HIS A 451 -33.17 26.04 -25.27
N GLY A 452 -33.05 24.71 -25.38
CA GLY A 452 -33.40 23.94 -26.58
C GLY A 452 -32.31 23.84 -27.64
N GLU A 453 -31.17 24.53 -27.48
CA GLU A 453 -30.03 24.40 -28.39
C GLU A 453 -29.03 23.38 -27.85
N LEU A 454 -28.84 22.29 -28.59
CA LEU A 454 -27.84 21.28 -28.29
C LEU A 454 -26.48 21.67 -28.89
N ARG A 455 -25.42 21.35 -28.17
CA ARG A 455 -24.04 21.72 -28.52
C ARG A 455 -23.12 20.53 -28.41
N ASP A 456 -21.99 20.56 -29.10
CA ASP A 456 -20.97 19.54 -28.92
C ASP A 456 -20.02 19.96 -27.78
N ALA A 457 -19.31 19.02 -27.19
CA ALA A 457 -18.27 19.31 -26.21
C ALA A 457 -16.93 18.71 -26.63
N VAL A 458 -15.85 19.32 -26.16
CA VAL A 458 -14.52 18.70 -26.13
C VAL A 458 -14.12 18.49 -24.68
N VAL A 459 -13.57 17.32 -24.38
CA VAL A 459 -13.08 17.01 -23.04
C VAL A 459 -11.56 17.11 -23.06
N VAL A 460 -11.00 18.01 -22.26
CA VAL A 460 -9.56 18.23 -22.13
C VAL A 460 -9.07 17.47 -20.91
N PHE A 461 -8.17 16.50 -21.12
CA PHE A 461 -7.48 15.83 -20.03
C PHE A 461 -6.53 16.83 -19.36
N TRP A 462 -6.92 17.27 -18.18
CA TRP A 462 -6.26 18.33 -17.45
C TRP A 462 -5.43 17.72 -16.33
N SER A 463 -4.11 17.64 -16.52
CA SER A 463 -3.20 17.17 -15.48
C SER A 463 -2.86 18.27 -14.47
N GLY A 464 -3.08 19.54 -14.82
CA GLY A 464 -2.71 20.70 -14.01
C GLY A 464 -1.32 21.25 -14.29
N GLY A 465 -0.59 20.66 -15.24
CA GLY A 465 0.76 21.06 -15.63
C GLY A 465 0.85 21.83 -16.94
N LYS A 466 2.09 22.23 -17.28
CA LYS A 466 2.42 23.07 -18.45
C LYS A 466 1.93 22.50 -19.78
N ASP A 467 1.97 21.17 -19.95
CA ASP A 467 1.61 20.51 -21.21
C ASP A 467 0.10 20.55 -21.41
N SER A 468 -0.68 20.31 -20.35
CA SER A 468 -2.13 20.47 -20.38
C SER A 468 -2.57 21.93 -20.58
N LEU A 469 -1.80 22.91 -20.06
CA LEU A 469 -2.02 24.34 -20.33
C LEU A 469 -1.83 24.67 -21.81
N LEU A 470 -0.71 24.25 -22.41
CA LEU A 470 -0.43 24.47 -23.83
C LEU A 470 -1.53 23.82 -24.70
N ALA A 471 -1.90 22.57 -24.43
CA ALA A 471 -2.95 21.87 -25.17
C ALA A 471 -4.32 22.54 -25.03
N LEU A 472 -4.67 23.04 -23.84
CA LEU A 472 -5.92 23.76 -23.61
C LEU A 472 -5.96 25.10 -24.36
N VAL A 473 -4.88 25.88 -24.31
CA VAL A 473 -4.83 27.18 -25.01
C VAL A 473 -4.89 26.99 -26.52
N ASP A 474 -4.19 26.00 -27.07
CA ASP A 474 -4.25 25.66 -28.49
C ASP A 474 -5.65 25.22 -28.90
N THR A 475 -6.33 24.47 -28.03
CA THR A 475 -7.73 24.10 -28.24
C THR A 475 -8.61 25.35 -28.26
N ILE A 476 -8.45 26.27 -27.30
CA ILE A 476 -9.20 27.53 -27.24
C ILE A 476 -8.98 28.37 -28.50
N GLU A 477 -7.74 28.47 -28.99
CA GLU A 477 -7.41 29.24 -30.20
C GLU A 477 -7.92 28.58 -31.48
N ALA A 478 -7.93 27.25 -31.54
CA ALA A 478 -8.47 26.48 -32.67
C ALA A 478 -10.01 26.52 -32.71
N LEU A 479 -10.67 26.83 -31.59
CA LEU A 479 -12.12 27.02 -31.52
C LEU A 479 -12.54 28.34 -32.19
N ASN A 480 -12.51 28.34 -33.52
CA ASN A 480 -12.95 29.45 -34.37
C ASN A 480 -14.49 29.57 -34.33
N SER A 481 -15.04 30.36 -33.39
CA SER A 481 -16.48 30.65 -33.26
C SER A 481 -17.42 29.43 -33.17
N ALA A 482 -16.86 28.22 -33.04
CA ALA A 482 -17.58 26.96 -33.08
C ALA A 482 -18.26 26.68 -31.74
N ARG A 483 -19.43 26.05 -31.83
CA ARG A 483 -20.39 25.84 -30.74
C ARG A 483 -19.97 24.74 -29.77
N GLU A 484 -18.69 24.63 -29.44
CA GLU A 484 -18.15 23.57 -28.57
C GLU A 484 -17.93 24.11 -27.16
N ASP A 485 -18.48 23.42 -26.16
CA ASP A 485 -18.17 23.64 -24.76
C ASP A 485 -16.89 22.85 -24.39
N ILE A 486 -16.01 23.45 -23.59
CA ILE A 486 -14.85 22.77 -23.02
C ILE A 486 -15.21 22.21 -21.65
N VAL A 487 -14.85 20.95 -21.40
CA VAL A 487 -14.92 20.32 -20.07
C VAL A 487 -13.54 19.80 -19.70
N LEU A 488 -13.04 20.15 -18.52
CA LEU A 488 -11.81 19.58 -17.98
C LEU A 488 -12.12 18.22 -17.35
N LEU A 489 -11.28 17.23 -17.57
CA LEU A 489 -11.35 15.94 -16.90
C LEU A 489 -10.00 15.63 -16.28
N THR A 490 -10.01 15.31 -14.98
CA THR A 490 -8.82 14.93 -14.24
C THR A 490 -9.12 13.68 -13.43
N THR A 491 -8.27 12.67 -13.55
CA THR A 491 -8.35 11.47 -12.71
C THR A 491 -7.53 11.67 -11.44
N PHE A 492 -8.04 11.21 -10.30
CA PHE A 492 -7.34 11.32 -9.02
C PHE A 492 -7.50 10.05 -8.19
N ASN A 493 -6.56 9.80 -7.28
CA ASN A 493 -6.68 8.71 -6.31
C ASN A 493 -7.53 9.19 -5.12
N PRO A 494 -8.72 8.61 -4.85
CA PRO A 494 -9.59 9.06 -3.76
C PRO A 494 -9.03 8.83 -2.36
N ASN A 495 -7.99 8.00 -2.21
CA ASN A 495 -7.35 7.75 -0.92
C ASN A 495 -6.27 8.80 -0.60
N GLU A 496 -5.62 9.35 -1.62
CA GLU A 496 -4.51 10.31 -1.48
C GLU A 496 -4.90 11.75 -1.86
N GLU A 497 -6.05 11.93 -2.53
CA GLU A 497 -6.54 13.21 -3.07
C GLU A 497 -5.58 13.90 -4.06
N VAL A 498 -4.69 13.15 -4.70
CA VAL A 498 -3.73 13.64 -5.70
C VAL A 498 -3.99 13.08 -7.09
N VAL A 499 -3.57 13.83 -8.11
CA VAL A 499 -3.42 13.36 -9.49
C VAL A 499 -2.20 12.44 -9.54
N PRO A 500 -2.37 11.14 -9.86
CA PRO A 500 -1.28 10.17 -9.89
C PRO A 500 -0.17 10.61 -10.83
N VAL A 501 1.09 10.24 -10.53
CA VAL A 501 2.28 10.58 -11.34
C VAL A 501 2.67 12.06 -11.30
N GLN A 502 1.72 13.00 -11.48
CA GLN A 502 2.02 14.43 -11.43
C GLN A 502 2.18 14.97 -10.01
N ASN A 503 1.70 14.24 -9.00
CA ASN A 503 1.74 14.63 -7.58
C ASN A 503 1.08 16.01 -7.32
N ILE A 504 -0.06 16.26 -7.97
CA ILE A 504 -0.82 17.51 -7.84
C ILE A 504 -2.06 17.25 -6.99
N ASP A 505 -2.19 17.97 -5.88
CA ASP A 505 -3.38 17.93 -5.02
C ASP A 505 -4.64 18.36 -5.79
N THR A 506 -5.73 17.63 -5.60
CA THR A 506 -7.03 17.88 -6.28
C THR A 506 -7.57 19.28 -6.03
N ARG A 507 -7.29 19.92 -4.88
CA ARG A 507 -7.71 21.32 -4.65
C ARG A 507 -6.95 22.29 -5.53
N THR A 508 -5.69 22.00 -5.84
CA THR A 508 -4.92 22.80 -6.82
C THR A 508 -5.58 22.72 -8.19
N VAL A 509 -5.98 21.52 -8.61
CA VAL A 509 -6.73 21.32 -9.86
C VAL A 509 -8.06 22.06 -9.87
N VAL A 510 -8.81 22.04 -8.75
CA VAL A 510 -10.06 22.80 -8.63
C VAL A 510 -9.81 24.31 -8.68
N ALA A 511 -8.76 24.80 -8.02
CA ALA A 511 -8.38 26.20 -8.06
C ALA A 511 -8.04 26.65 -9.50
N GLN A 512 -7.30 25.82 -10.25
CA GLN A 512 -7.01 26.05 -11.66
C GLN A 512 -8.30 26.10 -12.50
N ALA A 513 -9.19 25.12 -12.37
CA ALA A 513 -10.46 25.09 -13.07
C ALA A 513 -11.34 26.32 -12.76
N ASN A 514 -11.34 26.75 -11.50
CA ASN A 514 -12.03 27.97 -11.05
C ASN A 514 -11.44 29.24 -11.66
N ALA A 515 -10.11 29.35 -11.72
CA ALA A 515 -9.42 30.49 -12.35
C ALA A 515 -9.70 30.56 -13.85
N MET A 516 -9.66 29.41 -14.54
CA MET A 516 -10.02 29.30 -15.96
C MET A 516 -11.53 29.40 -16.20
N ASN A 517 -12.34 29.33 -15.14
CA ASN A 517 -13.79 29.33 -15.17
C ASN A 517 -14.38 28.28 -16.13
N LEU A 518 -13.83 27.07 -16.07
CA LEU A 518 -14.25 25.91 -16.85
C LEU A 518 -14.87 24.84 -15.94
N PRO A 519 -15.85 24.05 -16.43
CA PRO A 519 -16.33 22.89 -15.69
C PRO A 519 -15.24 21.82 -15.60
N LEU A 520 -15.19 21.12 -14.46
CA LEU A 520 -14.19 20.10 -14.13
C LEU A 520 -14.87 18.82 -13.67
N PHE A 521 -14.53 17.71 -14.29
CA PHE A 521 -14.87 16.37 -13.81
C PHE A 521 -13.64 15.75 -13.13
N LEU A 522 -13.67 15.68 -11.80
CA LEU A 522 -12.73 14.88 -11.03
C LEU A 522 -13.22 13.44 -11.01
N VAL A 523 -12.50 12.53 -11.67
CA VAL A 523 -12.85 11.11 -11.73
C VAL A 523 -12.01 10.36 -10.71
N ALA A 524 -12.66 9.79 -9.70
CA ALA A 524 -11.98 8.99 -8.69
C ALA A 524 -11.59 7.64 -9.30
N ILE A 525 -10.30 7.32 -9.28
CA ILE A 525 -9.75 6.03 -9.73
C ILE A 525 -9.14 5.34 -8.49
N PRO A 526 -9.90 4.55 -7.72
CA PRO A 526 -9.35 3.80 -6.60
C PRO A 526 -8.29 2.80 -7.08
N THR A 527 -7.27 2.54 -6.28
CA THR A 527 -6.19 1.61 -6.61
C THR A 527 -6.72 0.23 -7.01
N GLY A 528 -6.30 -0.27 -8.17
CA GLY A 528 -6.74 -1.57 -8.72
C GLY A 528 -8.05 -1.51 -9.50
N SER A 529 -8.66 -0.33 -9.64
CA SER A 529 -9.86 -0.14 -10.48
C SER A 529 -9.50 -0.04 -11.96
N ASN A 530 -10.48 -0.34 -12.81
CA ASN A 530 -10.33 -0.20 -14.25
C ASN A 530 -10.41 1.29 -14.66
N TYR A 531 -9.24 1.89 -14.89
CA TYR A 531 -9.11 3.29 -15.32
C TYR A 531 -10.03 3.62 -16.51
N LYS A 532 -10.00 2.77 -17.55
CA LYS A 532 -10.74 3.02 -18.79
C LYS A 532 -12.25 3.03 -18.55
N GLU A 533 -12.74 2.06 -17.77
CA GLU A 533 -14.17 1.93 -17.46
C GLU A 533 -14.70 3.14 -16.70
N LEU A 534 -13.98 3.58 -15.67
CA LEU A 534 -14.37 4.74 -14.86
C LEU A 534 -14.31 6.06 -15.64
N VAL A 535 -13.31 6.21 -16.53
CA VAL A 535 -13.24 7.36 -17.44
C VAL A 535 -14.37 7.30 -18.47
N ASP A 536 -14.66 6.14 -19.06
CA ASP A 536 -15.78 5.97 -19.99
C ASP A 536 -17.13 6.30 -19.34
N ASP A 537 -17.35 5.89 -18.09
CA ASP A 537 -18.53 6.24 -17.31
C ASP A 537 -18.65 7.75 -17.11
N ALA A 538 -17.55 8.41 -16.72
CA ALA A 538 -17.51 9.85 -16.58
C ALA A 538 -17.81 10.56 -17.91
N LEU A 539 -17.22 10.12 -19.03
CA LEU A 539 -17.49 10.67 -20.36
C LEU A 539 -18.96 10.50 -20.75
N ARG A 540 -19.58 9.35 -20.47
CA ARG A 540 -21.02 9.12 -20.71
C ARG A 540 -21.93 9.97 -19.84
N GLU A 541 -21.52 10.27 -18.61
CA GLU A 541 -22.28 11.10 -17.67
C GLU A 541 -22.36 12.57 -18.08
N ILE A 542 -21.33 13.10 -18.76
CA ILE A 542 -21.26 14.52 -19.15
C ILE A 542 -22.52 14.95 -19.91
N PRO A 543 -22.88 14.39 -21.08
CA PRO A 543 -24.07 14.81 -21.81
C PRO A 543 -25.38 14.31 -21.17
N ARG A 544 -25.37 13.21 -20.41
CA ARG A 544 -26.60 12.60 -19.88
C ARG A 544 -27.12 13.24 -18.59
N VAL A 545 -26.21 13.58 -17.69
CA VAL A 545 -26.53 13.94 -16.30
C VAL A 545 -25.93 15.28 -15.90
N ARG A 546 -24.69 15.56 -16.35
CA ARG A 546 -23.94 16.72 -15.85
C ARG A 546 -24.23 18.00 -16.63
N MET A 547 -24.27 17.89 -17.95
CA MET A 547 -24.47 18.99 -18.90
C MET A 547 -25.47 18.56 -20.00
N PRO A 548 -26.78 18.56 -19.70
CA PRO A 548 -27.81 18.03 -20.61
C PRO A 548 -28.00 18.85 -21.91
N HIS A 549 -27.39 20.03 -22.02
CA HIS A 549 -27.33 20.80 -23.25
C HIS A 549 -26.25 20.31 -24.22
N ILE A 550 -25.43 19.34 -23.81
CA ILE A 550 -24.41 18.71 -24.66
C ILE A 550 -25.04 17.52 -25.39
N ARG A 551 -24.97 17.55 -26.73
CA ARG A 551 -25.40 16.49 -27.64
C ARG A 551 -24.46 15.29 -27.56
N GLN A 552 -23.17 15.55 -27.66
CA GLN A 552 -22.11 14.54 -27.74
C GLN A 552 -20.76 15.16 -27.39
N ILE A 553 -19.81 14.29 -27.01
CA ILE A 553 -18.40 14.66 -26.91
C ILE A 553 -17.77 14.40 -28.27
N LYS A 554 -17.27 15.45 -28.91
CA LYS A 554 -16.68 15.40 -30.26
C LYS A 554 -15.25 14.88 -30.23
N ALA A 555 -14.47 15.29 -29.23
CA ALA A 555 -13.07 14.93 -29.12
C ALA A 555 -12.59 14.89 -27.67
N LEU A 556 -11.58 14.06 -27.43
CA LEU A 556 -10.75 14.06 -26.23
C LEU A 556 -9.43 14.75 -26.56
N VAL A 557 -9.10 15.81 -25.85
CA VAL A 557 -7.87 16.56 -26.02
C VAL A 557 -6.85 16.12 -24.98
N VAL A 558 -5.64 15.79 -25.42
CA VAL A 558 -4.52 15.38 -24.55
C VAL A 558 -3.27 16.20 -24.84
N GLY A 559 -2.41 16.34 -23.83
CA GLY A 559 -1.18 17.12 -23.89
C GLY A 559 0.05 16.33 -24.33
N ASP A 560 -0.12 15.16 -24.95
CA ASP A 560 1.00 14.27 -25.33
C ASP A 560 1.93 14.96 -26.35
N LEU A 561 3.24 14.80 -26.17
CA LEU A 561 4.25 15.49 -26.97
C LEU A 561 4.80 14.60 -28.09
N HIS A 562 5.41 13.46 -27.77
CA HIS A 562 6.09 12.64 -28.80
C HIS A 562 6.20 11.13 -28.53
N LEU A 563 5.76 10.64 -27.37
CA LEU A 563 5.78 9.21 -27.05
C LEU A 563 4.72 8.41 -27.82
N GLN A 564 5.17 7.70 -28.85
CA GLN A 564 4.29 7.02 -29.82
C GLN A 564 3.40 5.95 -29.19
N ASP A 565 3.95 5.18 -28.25
CA ASP A 565 3.25 4.12 -27.53
C ASP A 565 2.11 4.67 -26.67
N VAL A 566 2.32 5.78 -25.97
CA VAL A 566 1.29 6.48 -25.18
C VAL A 566 0.17 6.98 -26.10
N HIS A 567 0.54 7.64 -27.19
CA HIS A 567 -0.42 8.15 -28.17
C HIS A 567 -1.27 7.01 -28.77
N ASP A 568 -0.63 5.93 -29.23
CA ASP A 568 -1.31 4.78 -29.83
C ASP A 568 -2.23 4.09 -28.83
N TRP A 569 -1.81 3.96 -27.58
CA TRP A 569 -2.66 3.43 -26.51
C TRP A 569 -3.91 4.27 -26.30
N ARG A 570 -3.82 5.61 -26.29
CA ARG A 570 -5.00 6.47 -26.12
C ARG A 570 -6.00 6.33 -27.25
N VAL A 571 -5.51 6.29 -28.49
CA VAL A 571 -6.33 6.08 -29.68
C VAL A 571 -7.04 4.72 -29.61
N ALA A 572 -6.34 3.67 -29.16
CA ALA A 572 -6.92 2.35 -28.99
C ALA A 572 -7.89 2.25 -27.80
N ALA A 573 -7.64 2.98 -26.72
CA ALA A 573 -8.44 2.95 -25.49
C ALA A 573 -9.79 3.66 -25.65
N PHE A 574 -9.87 4.67 -26.52
CA PHE A 574 -11.06 5.51 -26.68
C PHE A 574 -11.50 5.61 -28.16
N PRO A 575 -11.78 4.49 -28.84
CA PRO A 575 -12.03 4.47 -30.29
C PRO A 575 -13.33 5.18 -30.70
N GLU A 576 -14.22 5.47 -29.75
CA GLU A 576 -15.48 6.19 -29.96
C GLU A 576 -15.29 7.71 -30.09
N TYR A 577 -14.12 8.24 -29.72
CA TYR A 577 -13.85 9.66 -29.70
C TYR A 577 -12.66 10.01 -30.59
N GLU A 578 -12.71 11.19 -31.21
CA GLU A 578 -11.53 11.77 -31.87
C GLU A 578 -10.49 12.14 -30.80
N ILE A 579 -9.29 11.56 -30.85
CA ILE A 579 -8.17 12.00 -30.01
C ILE A 579 -7.48 13.18 -30.68
N ARG A 580 -7.45 14.33 -30.01
CA ARG A 580 -6.72 15.53 -30.45
C ARG A 580 -5.51 15.72 -29.56
N SER A 581 -4.32 15.75 -30.18
CA SER A 581 -3.04 15.98 -29.50
C SER A 581 -2.39 17.25 -30.09
N PRO A 582 -2.77 18.47 -29.66
CA PRO A 582 -2.34 19.72 -30.30
C PRO A 582 -0.82 19.97 -30.27
N LEU A 583 -0.13 19.28 -29.36
CA LEU A 583 1.31 19.41 -29.14
C LEU A 583 2.14 18.35 -29.88
N TRP A 584 1.46 17.39 -30.52
CA TRP A 584 2.09 16.20 -31.07
C TRP A 584 3.19 16.52 -32.09
N ARG A 585 4.41 16.07 -31.80
CA ARG A 585 5.63 16.22 -32.61
C ARG A 585 5.98 17.68 -32.94
N ARG A 586 5.51 18.63 -32.14
CA ARG A 586 5.97 20.03 -32.23
C ARG A 586 7.35 20.16 -31.60
N ASP A 587 8.13 21.08 -32.14
CA ASP A 587 9.50 21.27 -31.68
C ASP A 587 9.52 21.93 -30.29
N MET A 588 10.20 21.29 -29.33
CA MET A 588 10.18 21.75 -27.94
C MET A 588 10.89 23.11 -27.78
N HIS A 589 12.02 23.30 -28.48
CA HIS A 589 12.90 24.44 -28.26
C HIS A 589 12.48 25.68 -29.05
N SER A 590 12.09 25.50 -30.31
CA SER A 590 11.75 26.59 -31.23
C SER A 590 10.28 26.99 -31.21
N ASP A 591 9.40 26.17 -30.62
CA ASP A 591 7.96 26.43 -30.59
C ASP A 591 7.37 26.34 -29.16
N LEU A 592 7.38 25.16 -28.53
CA LEU A 592 6.63 24.94 -27.28
C LEU A 592 7.16 25.77 -26.09
N LEU A 593 8.48 25.82 -25.87
CA LEU A 593 9.08 26.59 -24.77
C LEU A 593 8.88 28.12 -24.92
N PRO A 594 9.15 28.75 -26.09
CA PRO A 594 8.82 30.16 -26.30
C PRO A 594 7.33 30.47 -26.13
N ARG A 595 6.46 29.56 -26.62
CA ARG A 595 5.00 29.68 -26.45
C ARG A 595 4.63 29.63 -24.97
N LEU A 596 5.15 28.66 -24.21
CA LEU A 596 4.90 28.55 -22.77
C LEU A 596 5.29 29.84 -22.02
N GLY A 597 6.47 30.41 -22.30
CA GLY A 597 6.89 31.69 -21.73
C GLY A 597 5.92 32.82 -22.02
N THR A 598 5.50 32.95 -23.30
CA THR A 598 4.51 33.96 -23.73
C THR A 598 3.17 33.79 -23.02
N LEU A 599 2.71 32.55 -22.81
CA LEU A 599 1.45 32.27 -22.11
C LEU A 599 1.55 32.57 -20.62
N CYS A 600 2.70 32.27 -19.98
CA CYS A 600 2.94 32.60 -18.58
C CYS A 600 2.87 34.12 -18.35
N ASP A 601 3.52 34.90 -19.21
CA ASP A 601 3.45 36.37 -19.15
C ASP A 601 2.02 36.89 -19.41
N LYS A 602 1.37 36.39 -20.46
CA LYS A 602 0.03 36.83 -20.88
C LYS A 602 -1.04 36.59 -19.81
N TYR A 603 -0.98 35.43 -19.14
CA TYR A 603 -2.02 35.01 -18.19
C TYR A 603 -1.58 35.14 -16.73
N ASN A 604 -0.45 35.81 -16.46
CA ASN A 604 0.14 35.92 -15.13
C ASN A 604 0.22 34.55 -14.43
N ALA A 605 0.73 33.55 -15.16
CA ALA A 605 0.84 32.17 -14.70
C ALA A 605 2.30 31.84 -14.35
N THR A 606 2.49 31.04 -13.30
CA THR A 606 3.80 30.51 -12.91
C THR A 606 3.77 28.98 -13.03
N VAL A 607 4.81 28.40 -13.62
CA VAL A 607 5.01 26.95 -13.69
C VAL A 607 6.02 26.54 -12.63
N ARG A 608 5.72 25.51 -11.85
CA ARG A 608 6.62 24.94 -10.84
C ARG A 608 6.77 23.45 -11.01
N TYR A 609 7.86 22.87 -10.56
CA TYR A 609 8.02 21.42 -10.49
C TYR A 609 7.05 20.84 -9.45
N SER A 610 6.31 19.79 -9.80
CA SER A 610 5.36 19.11 -8.92
C SER A 610 5.80 17.71 -8.52
N ALA A 611 6.56 17.04 -9.37
CA ALA A 611 7.24 15.78 -9.09
C ALA A 611 8.60 15.80 -9.82
N VAL A 612 9.65 15.27 -9.18
CA VAL A 612 11.00 15.25 -9.75
C VAL A 612 11.63 13.88 -9.49
N ASP A 613 11.98 13.18 -10.56
CA ASP A 613 12.76 11.94 -10.50
C ASP A 613 14.18 12.25 -10.02
N ARG A 614 14.55 11.69 -8.85
CA ARG A 614 15.81 12.02 -8.17
C ARG A 614 17.03 11.33 -8.78
N ASP A 615 16.82 10.31 -9.59
CA ASP A 615 17.89 9.60 -10.28
C ASP A 615 18.22 10.25 -11.63
N ARG A 616 17.26 10.96 -12.23
CA ARG A 616 17.40 11.59 -13.56
C ARG A 616 17.60 13.10 -13.52
N MET A 617 17.17 13.78 -12.45
CA MET A 617 17.26 15.23 -12.32
C MET A 617 18.33 15.67 -11.31
N PRO A 618 18.99 16.83 -11.53
CA PRO A 618 20.03 17.30 -10.64
C PRO A 618 19.45 17.69 -9.26
N PRO A 619 20.19 17.51 -8.15
CA PRO A 619 19.73 17.85 -6.79
C PRO A 619 19.38 19.34 -6.59
N SER A 620 19.84 20.21 -7.48
CA SER A 620 19.54 21.64 -7.50
C SER A 620 18.12 21.97 -7.92
N ILE A 621 17.37 21.02 -8.49
CA ILE A 621 15.96 21.18 -8.87
C ILE A 621 15.11 20.39 -7.88
N GLN A 622 14.17 21.07 -7.23
CA GLN A 622 13.29 20.49 -6.23
C GLN A 622 11.82 20.76 -6.55
N GLU A 623 10.95 19.91 -6.02
CA GLU A 623 9.51 20.14 -6.05
C GLU A 623 9.18 21.50 -5.41
N GLY A 624 8.31 22.26 -6.07
CA GLY A 624 7.97 23.62 -5.70
C GLY A 624 8.84 24.70 -6.33
N ASP A 625 10.03 24.38 -6.86
CA ASP A 625 10.86 25.35 -7.57
C ASP A 625 10.18 25.82 -8.86
N THR A 626 10.45 27.06 -9.27
CA THR A 626 9.99 27.57 -10.56
C THR A 626 10.64 26.78 -11.69
N TYR A 627 9.83 26.33 -12.64
CA TYR A 627 10.31 25.62 -13.82
C TYR A 627 11.15 26.55 -14.69
N ASP A 628 12.42 26.18 -14.90
CA ASP A 628 13.36 26.89 -15.76
C ASP A 628 13.98 25.88 -16.76
N PRO A 629 13.64 25.96 -18.06
CA PRO A 629 14.16 25.04 -19.06
C PRO A 629 15.69 25.14 -19.23
N THR A 630 16.32 26.24 -18.83
CA THR A 630 17.78 26.42 -18.93
C THR A 630 18.56 25.62 -17.88
N LEU A 631 17.89 25.21 -16.80
CA LEU A 631 18.48 24.41 -15.73
C LEU A 631 18.30 22.90 -15.96
N VAL A 632 17.48 22.50 -16.94
CA VAL A 632 17.26 21.09 -17.29
C VAL A 632 18.49 20.56 -18.05
N PRO A 633 19.09 19.42 -17.61
CA PRO A 633 20.25 18.84 -18.30
C PRO A 633 19.94 18.51 -19.77
N ALA A 634 20.92 18.69 -20.65
CA ALA A 634 20.76 18.37 -22.08
C ALA A 634 20.51 16.87 -22.37
N THR A 635 20.75 15.99 -21.39
CA THR A 635 20.47 14.55 -21.47
C THR A 635 19.03 14.19 -21.07
N VAL A 636 18.26 15.15 -20.56
CA VAL A 636 16.88 15.00 -20.11
C VAL A 636 15.96 15.68 -21.12
N ASP A 637 14.78 15.09 -21.32
CA ASP A 637 13.72 15.76 -22.07
C ASP A 637 13.36 17.09 -21.40
N VAL A 638 13.55 18.21 -22.12
CA VAL A 638 13.33 19.55 -21.55
C VAL A 638 11.87 19.77 -21.15
N MET A 639 10.92 19.02 -21.71
CA MET A 639 9.51 19.03 -21.33
C MET A 639 9.15 17.91 -20.35
N GLY A 640 10.09 17.04 -19.97
CA GLY A 640 9.89 15.97 -18.98
C GLY A 640 8.97 14.84 -19.45
N GLU A 641 8.79 14.67 -20.76
CA GLU A 641 7.84 13.70 -21.33
C GLU A 641 8.16 12.25 -20.95
N ASN A 642 9.43 11.91 -20.72
CA ASN A 642 9.85 10.56 -20.34
C ASN A 642 9.74 10.31 -18.82
N GLY A 643 9.08 11.19 -18.07
CA GLY A 643 8.85 11.04 -16.63
C GLY A 643 9.95 11.60 -15.73
N GLU A 644 10.90 12.37 -16.25
CA GLU A 644 11.96 12.98 -15.44
C GLU A 644 11.41 13.96 -14.40
N PHE A 645 10.35 14.66 -14.76
CA PHE A 645 9.65 15.57 -13.86
C PHE A 645 8.25 15.88 -14.37
N HIS A 646 7.39 16.32 -13.47
CA HIS A 646 6.11 16.93 -13.77
C HIS A 646 6.05 18.35 -13.24
N THR A 647 5.08 19.11 -13.76
CA THR A 647 4.91 20.51 -13.39
C THR A 647 3.48 20.81 -13.01
N VAL A 648 3.30 21.87 -12.23
CA VAL A 648 2.02 22.46 -11.85
C VAL A 648 1.98 23.92 -12.26
N VAL A 649 0.83 24.36 -12.77
CA VAL A 649 0.58 25.76 -13.15
C VAL A 649 -0.20 26.48 -12.05
N HIS A 650 0.27 27.66 -11.64
CA HIS A 650 -0.46 28.56 -10.75
C HIS A 650 -0.85 29.82 -11.51
N PHE A 651 -2.14 30.16 -11.51
CA PHE A 651 -2.62 31.45 -12.02
C PHE A 651 -2.61 32.47 -10.88
N GLY A 652 -2.02 33.64 -11.12
CA GLY A 652 -1.89 34.72 -10.13
C GLY A 652 -3.11 35.61 -9.98
#